data_AF-A0A3N6GKB5-F1
#
_entry.id   AF-A0A3N6GKB5-F1
#
_cell.length_a   1.000
_cell.length_b   1.000
_cell.length_c   1.000
_cell.angle_alpha   90.00
_cell.angle_beta   90.00
_cell.angle_gamma   90.00
#
_symmetry.space_group_name_H-M   'P 1'
#
loop_
_entity.id
_entity.type
_entity.pdbx_description
1 polymer ?
#
loop_
_entity_poly.entity_id
_entity_poly.type
_entity_poly.pdbx_seq_one_letter_code
_entity_poly.pdbx_strand_id
1 'polypeptide(L)'
;MRQPSLLARQRYGPARAWLALLGSFLMVLGLTSTAAYGRDDDRPATAADQVLTWTAGDPIDHYLSAPKTAVAGPATIVFENSAATGNTTGMPHTLTFSVSDVEFNNDVPLNILANPSDSEGGKHSVEVTLSPGRYFYHCTIPGHGSMQGILTVTEGGGGEDTTAPATSATVDGDRNADGAYIGQATVTVAATDADSGVDGVEYALGADGAWQPYTTPVVVNEVGTHTVRYRATDKSGNVAAEKSVDFAVAAPPTDDETAPETSATVSGEKDGAGAYLGMATVTVTASDTGSGVNTIEYAIGTAGAWQAYTAPVMVHEVGTHTVRYRATDRSGNVAAEKSVDFTVVEPPSQDKTPPVTSVAVTGDKNSDGAFLTSARATVTATDADSGVQKTEYSLDGGPYLAYTAPVIVDRVGYHAFAHRATDKAGNTSEAKQVSFTIAESGGVPAPNCPEFDERLTVIVGTVDTGVPNRLTGNRCTINELIEDEKDWSSHALFLKHVDTVLDKLLTAGAIDAREHKRIYKAAKQSGIGKPGQDEGYRKLFDGTAGSLAKWQQVGGGKFGLNAEDGSITSSTTVAGMGMLWFPGRQYGDFSLKLQWRDDAPGTGNANAGVFVRFPEVHDHPEESRPEWVAIKYGHEIQINDRPDGDMYKTGSVYGFDRVGLGGAGVTPKGTWNDYEIRVVDQHYSVYRNGVLLNEFDNNGGQAFEPPRGDDPGTDGRRFASGHIGLQVHGTTDVVSYRDIRIKEL
;
A
#
# COMPACT_ATOMS: atom_id res chain seq x y z
N MET A 1 -73.44 33.69 8.07
CA MET A 1 -72.68 34.63 8.94
C MET A 1 -72.09 33.86 10.13
N ARG A 2 -71.36 34.55 11.02
CA ARG A 2 -70.59 34.04 12.18
C ARG A 2 -71.35 33.04 13.09
N GLN A 3 -70.66 31.94 13.50
CA GLN A 3 -70.03 31.70 14.83
C GLN A 3 -70.74 32.18 16.13
N PRO A 4 -70.37 31.71 17.37
CA PRO A 4 -69.40 30.66 17.76
C PRO A 4 -69.77 29.76 19.00
N SER A 5 -68.82 28.91 19.42
CA SER A 5 -68.48 28.53 20.83
C SER A 5 -69.40 27.55 21.61
N LEU A 6 -68.91 26.73 22.56
CA LEU A 6 -67.54 26.40 23.01
C LEU A 6 -67.48 24.94 23.58
N LEU A 7 -66.28 24.40 23.82
CA LEU A 7 -66.02 22.98 24.13
C LEU A 7 -65.32 22.74 25.49
N ALA A 8 -65.40 21.49 25.98
CA ALA A 8 -64.82 21.03 27.24
C ALA A 8 -63.46 20.30 27.06
N ARG A 9 -62.97 19.61 28.10
CA ARG A 9 -61.55 19.23 28.29
C ARG A 9 -61.35 17.71 28.52
N GLN A 10 -60.11 17.22 28.25
CA GLN A 10 -59.57 15.88 28.55
C GLN A 10 -60.06 14.72 27.64
N ARG A 11 -59.28 13.65 27.36
CA ARG A 11 -57.99 13.16 27.94
C ARG A 11 -57.20 12.25 26.95
N TYR A 12 -55.88 12.14 27.14
CA TYR A 12 -54.89 11.14 26.64
C TYR A 12 -54.84 10.74 25.14
N GLY A 13 -53.63 10.80 24.56
CA GLY A 13 -53.30 10.27 23.22
C GLY A 13 -51.99 9.45 23.21
N PRO A 14 -51.43 9.11 22.03
CA PRO A 14 -50.21 8.31 21.89
C PRO A 14 -49.05 8.99 21.11
N ALA A 15 -47.90 8.31 21.11
CA ALA A 15 -46.82 8.29 20.09
C ALA A 15 -45.73 9.41 20.02
N ARG A 16 -44.48 8.91 19.94
CA ARG A 16 -43.29 9.36 19.15
C ARG A 16 -42.69 10.78 19.29
N ALA A 17 -41.51 10.77 19.94
CA ALA A 17 -40.19 11.14 19.37
C ALA A 17 -39.63 12.60 19.45
N TRP A 18 -38.31 12.67 19.17
CA TRP A 18 -37.40 13.81 18.95
C TRP A 18 -36.74 14.57 20.13
N LEU A 19 -35.41 14.40 20.19
CA LEU A 19 -34.30 15.32 20.56
C LEU A 19 -34.28 16.14 21.88
N ALA A 20 -33.35 15.73 22.75
CA ALA A 20 -32.14 16.46 23.20
C ALA A 20 -32.20 17.96 23.63
N LEU A 21 -31.61 18.25 24.81
CA LEU A 21 -30.36 19.05 24.91
C LEU A 21 -29.68 18.93 26.30
N LEU A 22 -28.41 19.39 26.39
CA LEU A 22 -27.39 19.17 27.44
C LEU A 22 -27.78 19.53 28.90
N GLY A 23 -27.04 18.98 29.89
CA GLY A 23 -27.20 19.35 31.32
C GLY A 23 -26.19 18.86 32.39
N SER A 24 -25.15 18.09 32.03
CA SER A 24 -23.86 17.86 32.75
C SER A 24 -23.75 17.83 34.31
N PHE A 25 -23.33 16.69 34.90
CA PHE A 25 -22.08 16.62 35.69
C PHE A 25 -21.57 15.17 35.97
N LEU A 26 -20.29 15.10 36.36
CA LEU A 26 -19.41 14.01 36.85
C LEU A 26 -20.05 13.05 37.92
N MET A 27 -19.56 11.86 38.32
CA MET A 27 -18.34 11.01 38.14
C MET A 27 -18.64 9.61 38.80
N VAL A 28 -17.87 8.49 38.77
CA VAL A 28 -16.74 7.93 37.97
C VAL A 28 -16.58 6.41 38.30
N LEU A 29 -15.78 5.65 37.52
CA LEU A 29 -15.20 4.31 37.77
C LEU A 29 -16.14 3.10 38.05
N GLY A 30 -15.90 2.02 37.31
CA GLY A 30 -16.51 0.70 37.51
C GLY A 30 -15.59 -0.45 37.09
N LEU A 31 -14.56 -0.73 37.91
CA LEU A 31 -13.69 -1.91 37.77
C LEU A 31 -14.07 -2.95 38.83
N THR A 32 -14.48 -4.15 38.41
CA THR A 32 -14.11 -5.48 38.96
C THR A 32 -15.10 -6.54 38.46
N SER A 33 -14.62 -7.79 38.35
CA SER A 33 -15.36 -8.94 37.86
C SER A 33 -15.93 -9.79 39.01
N THR A 34 -17.06 -10.47 38.75
CA THR A 34 -17.54 -11.61 39.55
C THR A 34 -18.05 -12.70 38.61
N ALA A 35 -17.51 -13.90 38.72
CA ALA A 35 -17.99 -15.06 37.97
C ALA A 35 -19.30 -15.61 38.55
N ALA A 36 -20.12 -16.24 37.70
CA ALA A 36 -21.34 -16.94 38.11
C ALA A 36 -21.43 -18.30 37.39
N TYR A 37 -21.33 -19.39 38.15
CA TYR A 37 -21.67 -20.75 37.71
C TYR A 37 -23.17 -20.99 37.97
N GLY A 38 -23.93 -21.50 36.98
CA GLY A 38 -25.39 -21.38 37.09
C GLY A 38 -26.35 -22.22 36.23
N ARG A 39 -25.91 -23.32 35.59
CA ARG A 39 -26.77 -24.37 34.98
C ARG A 39 -27.43 -24.07 33.62
N ASP A 40 -27.61 -25.15 32.88
CA ASP A 40 -27.92 -25.23 31.46
C ASP A 40 -29.42 -25.35 31.16
N ASP A 41 -29.86 -24.79 30.04
CA ASP A 41 -30.25 -25.56 28.84
C ASP A 41 -30.22 -24.61 27.61
N ASP A 42 -30.35 -25.14 26.39
CA ASP A 42 -30.26 -24.43 25.09
C ASP A 42 -28.94 -23.66 24.81
N ARG A 43 -27.90 -24.41 24.45
CA ARG A 43 -26.79 -23.92 23.59
C ARG A 43 -26.67 -24.77 22.32
N PRO A 44 -26.32 -24.19 21.16
CA PRO A 44 -25.92 -24.95 19.98
C PRO A 44 -24.61 -25.72 20.23
N ALA A 45 -24.28 -26.64 19.33
CA ALA A 45 -23.19 -27.60 19.48
C ALA A 45 -21.85 -26.97 19.88
N THR A 46 -21.11 -27.67 20.74
CA THR A 46 -19.75 -27.30 21.18
C THR A 46 -18.81 -27.27 19.98
N ALA A 47 -18.25 -26.09 19.68
CA ALA A 47 -17.12 -25.96 18.77
C ALA A 47 -15.89 -26.69 19.33
N ALA A 48 -15.01 -27.17 18.46
CA ALA A 48 -13.81 -27.90 18.85
C ALA A 48 -12.65 -26.96 19.20
N ASP A 49 -11.97 -27.23 20.32
CA ASP A 49 -10.71 -26.58 20.67
C ASP A 49 -9.56 -27.17 19.84
N GLN A 50 -9.16 -26.49 18.77
CA GLN A 50 -8.00 -26.89 17.95
C GLN A 50 -6.69 -26.35 18.54
N VAL A 51 -5.56 -27.05 18.35
CA VAL A 51 -4.23 -26.59 18.81
C VAL A 51 -3.33 -26.34 17.61
N LEU A 52 -2.86 -25.10 17.46
CA LEU A 52 -2.09 -24.63 16.29
C LEU A 52 -0.67 -24.25 16.73
N THR A 53 0.34 -25.00 16.29
CA THR A 53 1.72 -24.85 16.78
C THR A 53 2.67 -24.27 15.72
N TRP A 54 3.24 -23.10 16.01
CA TRP A 54 4.39 -22.53 15.30
C TRP A 54 5.68 -22.90 16.03
N THR A 55 6.77 -23.11 15.28
CA THR A 55 8.11 -23.32 15.85
C THR A 55 9.17 -22.41 15.22
N ALA A 56 10.14 -21.99 16.03
CA ALA A 56 11.34 -21.26 15.62
C ALA A 56 12.60 -21.92 16.22
N GLY A 57 13.77 -21.55 15.70
CA GLY A 57 15.07 -22.11 16.07
C GLY A 57 16.15 -21.03 16.05
N ASP A 58 17.39 -21.39 15.74
CA ASP A 58 18.45 -20.42 15.44
C ASP A 58 18.29 -19.60 14.12
N PRO A 59 17.52 -20.03 13.07
CA PRO A 59 17.35 -19.23 11.85
C PRO A 59 16.47 -17.97 12.02
N ILE A 60 16.92 -16.86 11.43
CA ILE A 60 16.25 -15.53 11.47
C ILE A 60 15.44 -15.19 10.22
N ASP A 61 15.37 -16.09 9.24
CA ASP A 61 14.75 -15.86 7.93
C ASP A 61 13.45 -16.64 7.69
N HIS A 62 13.17 -17.69 8.47
CA HIS A 62 11.95 -18.48 8.39
C HIS A 62 11.53 -19.09 9.74
N TYR A 63 10.24 -19.35 9.94
CA TYR A 63 9.76 -20.27 10.98
C TYR A 63 10.07 -21.71 10.56
N LEU A 64 10.47 -22.57 11.50
CA LEU A 64 10.77 -23.98 11.23
C LEU A 64 9.50 -24.79 10.91
N SER A 65 8.38 -24.47 11.59
CA SER A 65 7.05 -24.97 11.25
C SER A 65 6.00 -23.91 11.52
N ALA A 66 4.95 -23.88 10.70
CA ALA A 66 3.78 -23.05 10.92
C ALA A 66 2.55 -23.71 10.26
N PRO A 67 1.36 -23.67 10.88
CA PRO A 67 0.12 -24.12 10.26
C PRO A 67 -0.23 -23.23 9.06
N LYS A 68 -0.69 -23.84 7.96
CA LYS A 68 -1.14 -23.14 6.74
C LYS A 68 -2.65 -22.97 6.70
N THR A 69 -3.37 -23.86 7.36
CA THR A 69 -4.82 -23.93 7.43
C THR A 69 -5.27 -24.12 8.87
N ALA A 70 -6.46 -23.61 9.20
CA ALA A 70 -7.15 -23.79 10.47
C ALA A 70 -8.67 -23.69 10.27
N VAL A 71 -9.43 -24.00 11.31
CA VAL A 71 -10.90 -23.99 11.32
C VAL A 71 -11.40 -22.77 12.11
N ALA A 72 -12.51 -22.15 11.66
CA ALA A 72 -13.14 -21.07 12.42
C ALA A 72 -13.76 -21.60 13.73
N GLY A 73 -13.49 -20.90 14.84
CA GLY A 73 -13.86 -21.32 16.18
C GLY A 73 -12.75 -21.09 17.22
N PRO A 74 -12.88 -21.64 18.44
CA PRO A 74 -11.84 -21.62 19.45
C PRO A 74 -10.54 -22.26 18.95
N ALA A 75 -9.40 -21.70 19.37
CA ALA A 75 -8.09 -22.25 19.08
C ALA A 75 -7.07 -21.92 20.18
N THR A 76 -6.26 -22.89 20.56
CA THR A 76 -5.03 -22.64 21.34
C THR A 76 -3.87 -22.43 20.37
N ILE A 77 -3.39 -21.19 20.27
CA ILE A 77 -2.15 -20.86 19.58
C ILE A 77 -0.99 -21.27 20.48
N VAL A 78 -0.04 -22.05 19.97
CA VAL A 78 1.21 -22.41 20.64
C VAL A 78 2.37 -21.88 19.81
N PHE A 79 3.33 -21.24 20.46
CA PHE A 79 4.59 -20.84 19.83
C PHE A 79 5.76 -21.41 20.65
N GLU A 80 6.60 -22.21 19.99
CA GLU A 80 7.78 -22.80 20.62
C GLU A 80 9.08 -22.37 19.92
N ASN A 81 9.92 -21.68 20.68
CA ASN A 81 11.27 -21.27 20.31
C ASN A 81 12.23 -21.73 21.42
N SER A 82 12.46 -23.04 21.49
CA SER A 82 13.11 -23.73 22.60
C SER A 82 14.41 -24.42 22.16
N ALA A 83 15.18 -24.92 23.14
CA ALA A 83 16.32 -25.80 22.84
C ALA A 83 15.88 -27.12 22.16
N ALA A 84 14.62 -27.54 22.29
CA ALA A 84 14.07 -28.72 21.64
C ALA A 84 13.67 -28.47 20.18
N THR A 85 13.29 -27.25 19.82
CA THR A 85 13.07 -26.84 18.42
C THR A 85 14.36 -26.44 17.70
N GLY A 86 15.52 -26.52 18.36
CA GLY A 86 16.82 -26.23 17.74
C GLY A 86 17.22 -24.75 17.81
N ASN A 87 16.76 -24.01 18.81
CA ASN A 87 17.36 -22.75 19.20
C ASN A 87 18.47 -23.01 20.24
N THR A 88 19.73 -22.96 19.81
CA THR A 88 20.91 -23.19 20.66
C THR A 88 21.67 -21.90 21.00
N THR A 89 21.37 -20.80 20.30
CA THR A 89 22.00 -19.48 20.48
C THR A 89 21.28 -18.59 21.49
N GLY A 90 20.03 -18.91 21.84
CA GLY A 90 19.17 -18.05 22.66
C GLY A 90 18.41 -16.98 21.86
N MET A 91 18.36 -17.10 20.52
CA MET A 91 17.77 -16.10 19.63
C MET A 91 16.29 -15.81 19.97
N PRO A 92 15.89 -14.57 20.28
CA PRO A 92 14.48 -14.25 20.50
C PRO A 92 13.73 -14.18 19.18
N HIS A 93 12.50 -14.72 19.18
CA HIS A 93 11.57 -14.62 18.06
C HIS A 93 10.19 -14.23 18.58
N THR A 94 9.38 -13.59 17.73
CA THR A 94 7.96 -13.33 18.02
C THR A 94 7.06 -13.99 16.99
N LEU A 95 5.86 -14.37 17.42
CA LEU A 95 4.73 -14.71 16.56
C LEU A 95 3.66 -13.61 16.70
N THR A 96 3.57 -12.73 15.69
CA THR A 96 2.64 -11.58 15.69
C THR A 96 1.64 -11.68 14.54
N PHE A 97 0.34 -11.63 14.81
CA PHE A 97 -0.69 -11.48 13.77
C PHE A 97 -0.84 -9.98 13.43
N SER A 98 -0.91 -9.65 12.14
CA SER A 98 -1.14 -8.27 11.70
C SER A 98 -2.60 -7.86 11.91
N VAL A 99 -2.79 -6.75 12.61
CA VAL A 99 -4.10 -6.10 12.81
C VAL A 99 -4.22 -4.74 12.10
N SER A 100 -3.19 -4.35 11.33
CA SER A 100 -3.10 -3.07 10.62
C SER A 100 -3.26 -3.17 9.10
N ASP A 101 -3.12 -4.37 8.54
CA ASP A 101 -3.41 -4.65 7.15
C ASP A 101 -4.92 -4.76 6.92
N VAL A 102 -5.38 -4.47 5.70
CA VAL A 102 -6.79 -4.56 5.27
C VAL A 102 -7.05 -5.75 4.34
N GLU A 103 -6.03 -6.48 3.91
CA GLU A 103 -6.17 -7.74 3.16
C GLU A 103 -6.45 -8.96 4.08
N PHE A 104 -6.20 -8.80 5.40
CA PHE A 104 -6.19 -9.89 6.38
C PHE A 104 -7.14 -9.62 7.56
N ASN A 105 -7.55 -10.70 8.22
CA ASN A 105 -8.38 -10.68 9.43
C ASN A 105 -7.61 -10.01 10.59
N ASN A 106 -8.22 -9.01 11.22
CA ASN A 106 -7.63 -8.17 12.26
C ASN A 106 -8.34 -8.27 13.63
N ASP A 107 -9.17 -9.29 13.80
CA ASP A 107 -9.98 -9.56 15.00
C ASP A 107 -9.22 -10.31 16.11
N VAL A 108 -8.07 -10.91 15.80
CA VAL A 108 -7.22 -11.66 16.74
C VAL A 108 -5.89 -10.91 16.97
N PRO A 109 -5.78 -10.08 18.03
CA PRO A 109 -4.56 -9.36 18.37
C PRO A 109 -3.54 -10.30 19.06
N LEU A 110 -2.74 -11.00 18.26
CA LEU A 110 -1.70 -11.91 18.73
C LEU A 110 -0.31 -11.26 18.67
N ASN A 111 0.45 -11.33 19.76
CA ASN A 111 1.90 -11.12 19.79
C ASN A 111 2.51 -11.94 20.94
N ILE A 112 3.24 -13.01 20.60
CA ILE A 112 3.93 -13.88 21.55
C ILE A 112 5.44 -13.71 21.35
N LEU A 113 6.21 -13.40 22.40
CA LEU A 113 7.67 -13.43 22.42
C LEU A 113 8.15 -14.71 23.12
N ALA A 114 9.09 -15.45 22.51
CA ALA A 114 9.62 -16.68 23.06
C ALA A 114 11.14 -16.80 22.85
N ASN A 115 11.87 -17.38 23.80
CA ASN A 115 13.27 -17.81 23.65
C ASN A 115 13.65 -18.89 24.69
N PRO A 116 14.70 -19.71 24.46
CA PRO A 116 15.05 -20.83 25.34
C PRO A 116 15.42 -20.47 26.79
N SER A 117 15.63 -19.18 27.10
CA SER A 117 15.99 -18.68 28.43
C SER A 117 14.87 -17.90 29.13
N ASP A 118 13.64 -17.88 28.59
CA ASP A 118 12.47 -17.34 29.30
C ASP A 118 11.91 -18.32 30.36
N SER A 119 10.93 -17.86 31.15
CA SER A 119 10.37 -18.62 32.27
C SER A 119 9.65 -19.90 31.87
N GLU A 120 9.17 -19.97 30.62
CA GLU A 120 8.43 -21.13 30.08
C GLU A 120 9.33 -22.00 29.18
N GLY A 121 10.65 -21.78 29.22
CA GLY A 121 11.63 -22.51 28.41
C GLY A 121 11.50 -22.28 26.90
N GLY A 122 10.90 -21.16 26.50
CA GLY A 122 10.62 -20.82 25.11
C GLY A 122 9.32 -21.39 24.56
N LYS A 123 8.43 -21.98 25.36
CA LYS A 123 7.14 -22.54 24.90
C LYS A 123 5.96 -21.80 25.52
N HIS A 124 5.23 -21.05 24.70
CA HIS A 124 4.10 -20.21 25.13
C HIS A 124 2.80 -20.64 24.44
N SER A 125 1.66 -20.41 25.09
CA SER A 125 0.34 -20.72 24.54
C SER A 125 -0.73 -19.71 24.94
N VAL A 126 -1.67 -19.42 24.05
CA VAL A 126 -2.80 -18.52 24.27
C VAL A 126 -4.07 -18.97 23.55
N GLU A 127 -5.21 -18.87 24.21
CA GLU A 127 -6.53 -19.14 23.65
C GLU A 127 -7.03 -17.94 22.83
N VAL A 128 -7.52 -18.21 21.62
CA VAL A 128 -8.12 -17.23 20.71
C VAL A 128 -9.43 -17.79 20.12
N THR A 129 -10.16 -16.97 19.37
CA THR A 129 -11.24 -17.44 18.49
C THR A 129 -10.95 -16.93 17.08
N LEU A 130 -10.80 -17.85 16.13
CA LEU A 130 -10.51 -17.53 14.74
C LEU A 130 -11.82 -17.36 13.95
N SER A 131 -11.95 -16.26 13.21
CA SER A 131 -12.98 -16.08 12.20
C SER A 131 -12.54 -16.65 10.84
N PRO A 132 -13.47 -17.05 9.95
CA PRO A 132 -13.12 -17.42 8.57
C PRO A 132 -12.37 -16.30 7.85
N GLY A 133 -11.40 -16.63 7.00
CA GLY A 133 -10.61 -15.65 6.25
C GLY A 133 -9.12 -15.99 6.20
N ARG A 134 -8.25 -14.97 6.25
CA ARG A 134 -6.79 -15.11 6.18
C ARG A 134 -6.13 -14.26 7.26
N TYR A 135 -5.28 -14.85 8.09
CA TYR A 135 -4.43 -14.12 9.03
C TYR A 135 -3.00 -14.08 8.50
N PHE A 136 -2.38 -12.89 8.48
CA PHE A 136 -0.96 -12.74 8.18
C PHE A 136 -0.17 -12.71 9.49
N TYR A 137 0.81 -13.61 9.64
CA TYR A 137 1.67 -13.70 10.80
C TYR A 137 3.13 -13.39 10.45
N HIS A 138 3.83 -12.72 11.35
CA HIS A 138 5.22 -12.27 11.14
C HIS A 138 6.00 -12.15 12.45
N CYS A 139 7.33 -12.21 12.36
CA CYS A 139 8.24 -11.85 13.44
C CYS A 139 8.51 -10.34 13.41
N THR A 140 8.48 -9.72 14.58
CA THR A 140 8.65 -8.27 14.81
C THR A 140 10.04 -7.90 15.34
N ILE A 141 10.92 -8.89 15.53
CA ILE A 141 12.31 -8.66 15.94
C ILE A 141 13.09 -8.01 14.78
N PRO A 142 13.84 -6.91 15.02
CA PRO A 142 14.62 -6.24 13.97
C PRO A 142 15.56 -7.20 13.23
N GLY A 143 15.54 -7.14 11.90
CA GLY A 143 16.30 -8.05 11.03
C GLY A 143 15.59 -9.37 10.70
N HIS A 144 14.57 -9.79 11.45
CA HIS A 144 13.90 -11.10 11.27
C HIS A 144 12.70 -11.02 10.28
N GLY A 145 12.63 -9.96 9.47
CA GLY A 145 11.44 -9.61 8.67
C GLY A 145 11.05 -10.59 7.56
N SER A 146 11.90 -11.57 7.23
CA SER A 146 11.55 -12.67 6.32
C SER A 146 10.73 -13.78 7.00
N MET A 147 10.71 -13.84 8.33
CA MET A 147 9.91 -14.80 9.09
C MET A 147 8.44 -14.39 9.09
N GLN A 148 7.73 -14.73 8.02
CA GLN A 148 6.34 -14.37 7.81
C GLN A 148 5.57 -15.46 7.06
N GLY A 149 4.24 -15.43 7.14
CA GLY A 149 3.37 -16.38 6.46
C GLY A 149 1.89 -16.07 6.61
N ILE A 150 1.06 -16.94 6.03
CA ILE A 150 -0.40 -16.78 6.00
C ILE A 150 -1.04 -18.05 6.57
N LEU A 151 -1.99 -17.87 7.48
CA LEU A 151 -2.91 -18.88 7.97
C LEU A 151 -4.27 -18.66 7.31
N THR A 152 -4.77 -19.64 6.56
CA THR A 152 -6.12 -19.59 5.97
C THR A 152 -7.11 -20.30 6.89
N VAL A 153 -8.17 -19.62 7.31
CA VAL A 153 -9.19 -20.15 8.22
C VAL A 153 -10.48 -20.41 7.44
N THR A 154 -10.94 -21.66 7.43
CA THR A 154 -12.18 -22.08 6.76
C THR A 154 -13.38 -22.04 7.70
N GLU A 155 -14.61 -21.96 7.17
CA GLU A 155 -15.81 -22.26 7.97
C GLU A 155 -15.76 -23.73 8.42
N GLY A 156 -16.08 -23.97 9.70
CA GLY A 156 -15.58 -25.13 10.42
C GLY A 156 -16.36 -26.43 10.28
N GLY A 157 -15.63 -27.53 10.11
CA GLY A 157 -16.13 -28.89 10.24
C GLY A 157 -15.00 -29.92 10.12
N GLY A 158 -14.82 -30.76 11.15
CA GLY A 158 -13.81 -31.83 11.19
C GLY A 158 -12.53 -31.45 11.96
N GLY A 159 -11.97 -32.44 12.66
CA GLY A 159 -10.54 -32.47 13.02
C GLY A 159 -9.73 -33.18 11.92
N GLU A 160 -8.58 -33.76 12.25
CA GLU A 160 -7.97 -34.76 11.36
C GLU A 160 -8.80 -36.05 11.37
N ASP A 161 -9.72 -36.14 10.42
CA ASP A 161 -10.40 -37.38 10.06
C ASP A 161 -9.38 -38.36 9.45
N THR A 162 -9.45 -39.62 9.89
CA THR A 162 -8.60 -40.74 9.44
C THR A 162 -9.44 -41.93 8.94
N THR A 163 -10.75 -41.74 8.79
CA THR A 163 -11.76 -42.73 8.43
C THR A 163 -12.07 -42.65 6.93
N ALA A 164 -11.43 -43.48 6.12
CA ALA A 164 -11.69 -43.48 4.68
C ALA A 164 -13.15 -43.85 4.32
N PRO A 165 -13.80 -43.20 3.33
CA PRO A 165 -15.24 -43.33 3.07
C PRO A 165 -15.79 -44.74 2.84
N ALA A 166 -17.00 -44.98 3.33
CA ALA A 166 -17.77 -46.18 3.01
C ALA A 166 -18.43 -46.06 1.62
N THR A 167 -17.85 -46.74 0.63
CA THR A 167 -18.37 -46.80 -0.76
C THR A 167 -19.30 -47.99 -1.03
N SER A 168 -20.27 -47.81 -1.92
CA SER A 168 -21.12 -48.87 -2.50
C SER A 168 -21.59 -48.49 -3.91
N ALA A 169 -22.12 -49.45 -4.67
CA ALA A 169 -22.71 -49.18 -5.98
C ALA A 169 -23.90 -50.12 -6.26
N THR A 170 -24.93 -49.60 -6.93
CA THR A 170 -25.99 -50.40 -7.58
C THR A 170 -25.79 -50.39 -9.09
N VAL A 171 -26.38 -51.38 -9.77
CA VAL A 171 -26.47 -51.42 -11.23
C VAL A 171 -27.93 -51.69 -11.58
N ASP A 172 -28.52 -50.80 -12.36
CA ASP A 172 -29.96 -50.71 -12.60
C ASP A 172 -30.28 -50.65 -14.10
N GLY A 173 -31.44 -51.20 -14.48
CA GLY A 173 -31.89 -51.34 -15.87
C GLY A 173 -32.68 -52.63 -16.09
N ASP A 174 -33.43 -52.69 -17.21
CA ASP A 174 -34.17 -53.90 -17.60
C ASP A 174 -33.22 -55.05 -17.92
N ARG A 175 -33.55 -56.28 -17.51
CA ARG A 175 -32.72 -57.48 -17.72
C ARG A 175 -33.45 -58.55 -18.53
N ASN A 176 -32.69 -59.29 -19.35
CA ASN A 176 -33.16 -60.48 -20.05
C ASN A 176 -33.22 -61.71 -19.12
N ALA A 177 -33.67 -62.85 -19.65
CA ALA A 177 -33.79 -64.10 -18.90
C ALA A 177 -32.45 -64.66 -18.38
N ASP A 178 -31.33 -64.31 -19.02
CA ASP A 178 -29.97 -64.70 -18.64
C ASP A 178 -29.33 -63.71 -17.64
N GLY A 179 -30.04 -62.63 -17.27
CA GLY A 179 -29.60 -61.62 -16.31
C GLY A 179 -28.75 -60.49 -16.88
N ALA A 180 -28.54 -60.42 -18.19
CA ALA A 180 -27.86 -59.31 -18.85
C ALA A 180 -28.83 -58.13 -19.05
N TYR A 181 -28.32 -56.91 -18.91
CA TYR A 181 -29.09 -55.68 -19.09
C TYR A 181 -29.40 -55.42 -20.56
N ILE A 182 -30.60 -54.92 -20.87
CA ILE A 182 -31.09 -54.74 -22.24
C ILE A 182 -30.81 -53.30 -22.70
N GLY A 183 -29.95 -53.15 -23.71
CA GLY A 183 -29.58 -51.87 -24.31
C GLY A 183 -28.62 -51.01 -23.48
N GLN A 184 -28.83 -50.92 -22.16
CA GLN A 184 -27.94 -50.18 -21.25
C GLN A 184 -28.06 -50.67 -19.81
N ALA A 185 -27.00 -50.46 -19.04
CA ALA A 185 -27.00 -50.55 -17.58
C ALA A 185 -26.56 -49.20 -16.98
N THR A 186 -27.20 -48.77 -15.90
CA THR A 186 -26.84 -47.55 -15.17
C THR A 186 -26.20 -47.91 -13.84
N VAL A 187 -24.93 -47.56 -13.66
CA VAL A 187 -24.22 -47.77 -12.38
C VAL A 187 -24.37 -46.52 -11.52
N THR A 188 -25.01 -46.67 -10.36
CA THR A 188 -25.13 -45.61 -9.36
C THR A 188 -24.14 -45.89 -8.23
N VAL A 189 -23.08 -45.10 -8.14
CA VAL A 189 -22.13 -45.13 -7.00
C VAL A 189 -22.65 -44.23 -5.89
N ALA A 190 -22.55 -44.71 -4.65
CA ALA A 190 -22.83 -43.95 -3.43
C ALA A 190 -21.65 -44.07 -2.46
N ALA A 191 -21.27 -42.94 -1.86
CA ALA A 191 -20.25 -42.89 -0.83
C ALA A 191 -20.81 -42.13 0.37
N THR A 192 -20.52 -42.62 1.57
CA THR A 192 -20.80 -41.93 2.82
C THR A 192 -19.54 -41.93 3.68
N ASP A 193 -19.18 -40.77 4.19
CA ASP A 193 -18.31 -40.65 5.36
C ASP A 193 -19.07 -39.91 6.48
N ALA A 194 -18.68 -40.17 7.73
CA ALA A 194 -19.33 -39.67 8.94
C ALA A 194 -18.55 -38.58 9.68
N ASP A 195 -17.26 -38.39 9.38
CA ASP A 195 -16.33 -37.55 10.14
C ASP A 195 -16.03 -36.23 9.42
N SER A 196 -15.27 -36.22 8.30
CA SER A 196 -15.09 -35.01 7.45
C SER A 196 -16.07 -34.94 6.27
N GLY A 197 -16.69 -36.07 5.92
CA GLY A 197 -17.59 -36.25 4.79
C GLY A 197 -16.86 -36.36 3.45
N VAL A 198 -17.54 -36.92 2.45
CA VAL A 198 -16.97 -37.14 1.11
C VAL A 198 -16.63 -35.81 0.42
N ASP A 199 -15.42 -35.73 -0.14
CA ASP A 199 -14.95 -34.66 -1.04
C ASP A 199 -15.22 -35.03 -2.50
N GLY A 200 -14.80 -36.23 -2.90
CA GLY A 200 -14.91 -36.72 -4.26
C GLY A 200 -15.24 -38.21 -4.34
N VAL A 201 -15.97 -38.58 -5.39
CA VAL A 201 -16.17 -39.97 -5.81
C VAL A 201 -15.55 -40.12 -7.19
N GLU A 202 -14.84 -41.21 -7.45
CA GLU A 202 -14.23 -41.51 -8.75
C GLU A 202 -14.61 -42.90 -9.23
N TYR A 203 -14.67 -43.06 -10.55
CA TYR A 203 -14.90 -44.34 -11.21
C TYR A 203 -13.92 -44.56 -12.38
N ALA A 204 -13.77 -45.81 -12.81
CA ALA A 204 -13.01 -46.20 -13.98
C ALA A 204 -13.72 -47.36 -14.71
N LEU A 205 -13.71 -47.33 -16.05
CA LEU A 205 -14.28 -48.38 -16.90
C LEU A 205 -13.23 -49.43 -17.26
N GLY A 206 -13.51 -50.70 -16.99
CA GLY A 206 -12.58 -51.82 -17.22
C GLY A 206 -11.39 -51.87 -16.25
N ALA A 207 -10.65 -52.97 -16.28
CA ALA A 207 -9.55 -53.25 -15.35
C ALA A 207 -8.43 -52.20 -15.37
N ASP A 208 -8.09 -51.68 -16.55
CA ASP A 208 -6.97 -50.74 -16.76
C ASP A 208 -7.43 -49.30 -17.06
N GLY A 209 -8.73 -49.00 -16.94
CA GLY A 209 -9.29 -47.68 -17.22
C GLY A 209 -8.73 -46.55 -16.35
N ALA A 210 -8.67 -45.34 -16.91
CA ALA A 210 -8.32 -44.14 -16.17
C ALA A 210 -9.46 -43.73 -15.22
N TRP A 211 -9.08 -43.20 -14.05
CA TRP A 211 -10.01 -42.62 -13.08
C TRP A 211 -10.66 -41.33 -13.61
N GLN A 212 -11.95 -41.18 -13.35
CA GLN A 212 -12.77 -40.03 -13.72
C GLN A 212 -13.66 -39.63 -12.53
N PRO A 213 -13.95 -38.32 -12.34
CA PRO A 213 -14.87 -37.87 -11.30
C PRO A 213 -16.30 -38.37 -11.58
N TYR A 214 -16.93 -38.97 -10.58
CA TYR A 214 -18.32 -39.41 -10.63
C TYR A 214 -19.25 -38.26 -10.22
N THR A 215 -19.86 -37.61 -11.20
CA THR A 215 -20.79 -36.47 -11.01
C THR A 215 -22.25 -36.82 -11.34
N THR A 216 -22.47 -37.89 -12.11
CA THR A 216 -23.78 -38.46 -12.46
C THR A 216 -23.67 -39.98 -12.57
N PRO A 217 -24.77 -40.75 -12.45
CA PRO A 217 -24.77 -42.20 -12.68
C PRO A 217 -24.17 -42.56 -14.05
N VAL A 218 -23.37 -43.64 -14.06
CA VAL A 218 -22.58 -44.04 -15.23
C VAL A 218 -23.41 -44.97 -16.10
N VAL A 219 -23.84 -44.47 -17.26
CA VAL A 219 -24.58 -45.28 -18.25
C VAL A 219 -23.60 -46.01 -19.15
N VAL A 220 -23.72 -47.34 -19.21
CA VAL A 220 -22.93 -48.20 -20.11
C VAL A 220 -23.90 -48.90 -21.08
N ASN A 221 -23.78 -48.55 -22.36
CA ASN A 221 -24.68 -49.00 -23.44
C ASN A 221 -23.96 -49.78 -24.56
N GLU A 222 -22.70 -50.17 -24.35
CA GLU A 222 -21.95 -51.04 -25.26
C GLU A 222 -22.29 -52.51 -24.98
N VAL A 223 -22.47 -53.33 -26.00
CA VAL A 223 -22.82 -54.75 -25.85
C VAL A 223 -21.59 -55.56 -25.46
N GLY A 224 -21.62 -56.20 -24.29
CA GLY A 224 -20.49 -56.94 -23.74
C GLY A 224 -20.54 -57.12 -22.23
N THR A 225 -19.47 -57.69 -21.68
CA THR A 225 -19.22 -57.76 -20.23
C THR A 225 -18.40 -56.57 -19.78
N HIS A 226 -18.84 -55.89 -18.73
CA HIS A 226 -18.27 -54.63 -18.23
C HIS A 226 -17.95 -54.70 -16.75
N THR A 227 -16.85 -54.05 -16.38
CA THR A 227 -16.45 -53.81 -14.99
C THR A 227 -16.42 -52.31 -14.75
N VAL A 228 -17.10 -51.83 -13.70
CA VAL A 228 -16.93 -50.45 -13.21
C VAL A 228 -16.23 -50.51 -11.86
N ARG A 229 -15.02 -49.94 -11.81
CA ARG A 229 -14.23 -49.78 -10.58
C ARG A 229 -14.54 -48.41 -9.97
N TYR A 230 -14.63 -48.32 -8.65
CA TYR A 230 -15.02 -47.09 -7.95
C TYR A 230 -14.32 -46.94 -6.61
N ARG A 231 -14.08 -45.68 -6.23
CA ARG A 231 -13.49 -45.25 -4.95
C ARG A 231 -14.04 -43.86 -4.56
N ALA A 232 -13.74 -43.42 -3.35
CA ALA A 232 -14.07 -42.07 -2.89
C ALA A 232 -12.98 -41.55 -1.95
N THR A 233 -12.90 -40.24 -1.82
CA THR A 233 -11.97 -39.53 -0.94
C THR A 233 -12.77 -38.61 -0.03
N ASP A 234 -12.43 -38.56 1.26
CA ASP A 234 -13.01 -37.59 2.21
C ASP A 234 -12.30 -36.22 2.16
N LYS A 235 -12.79 -35.23 2.93
CA LYS A 235 -12.23 -33.87 2.93
C LYS A 235 -10.92 -33.72 3.71
N SER A 236 -10.53 -34.71 4.50
CA SER A 236 -9.20 -34.81 5.10
C SER A 236 -8.20 -35.55 4.21
N GLY A 237 -8.67 -36.19 3.13
CA GLY A 237 -7.88 -36.79 2.07
C GLY A 237 -7.69 -38.31 2.19
N ASN A 238 -8.39 -39.01 3.08
CA ASN A 238 -8.27 -40.48 3.13
C ASN A 238 -9.05 -41.10 1.97
N VAL A 239 -8.42 -42.06 1.27
CA VAL A 239 -8.97 -42.68 0.07
C VAL A 239 -9.53 -44.05 0.40
N ALA A 240 -10.82 -44.25 0.12
CA ALA A 240 -11.51 -45.52 0.29
C ALA A 240 -10.89 -46.62 -0.56
N ALA A 241 -10.85 -47.84 -0.01
CA ALA A 241 -10.39 -49.02 -0.74
C ALA A 241 -11.23 -49.23 -2.02
N GLU A 242 -10.53 -49.47 -3.12
CA GLU A 242 -11.11 -49.69 -4.44
C GLU A 242 -12.06 -50.90 -4.45
N LYS A 243 -13.22 -50.73 -5.07
CA LYS A 243 -14.23 -51.78 -5.28
C LYS A 243 -14.64 -51.83 -6.75
N SER A 244 -15.27 -52.91 -7.16
CA SER A 244 -15.84 -53.06 -8.51
C SER A 244 -17.27 -53.58 -8.48
N VAL A 245 -17.97 -53.39 -9.60
CA VAL A 245 -19.17 -54.13 -9.97
C VAL A 245 -19.03 -54.63 -11.40
N ASP A 246 -19.38 -55.89 -11.62
CA ASP A 246 -19.35 -56.56 -12.92
C ASP A 246 -20.78 -56.81 -13.43
N PHE A 247 -21.01 -56.60 -14.72
CA PHE A 247 -22.30 -56.86 -15.38
C PHE A 247 -22.13 -57.17 -16.86
N ALA A 248 -23.22 -57.57 -17.52
CA ALA A 248 -23.28 -57.74 -18.97
C ALA A 248 -24.41 -56.90 -19.55
N VAL A 249 -24.19 -56.29 -20.71
CA VAL A 249 -25.19 -55.58 -21.52
C VAL A 249 -25.38 -56.36 -22.82
N ALA A 250 -26.63 -56.66 -23.14
CA ALA A 250 -27.09 -57.26 -24.39
C ALA A 250 -27.73 -56.20 -25.28
N ALA A 251 -27.70 -56.40 -26.60
CA ALA A 251 -28.40 -55.53 -27.54
C ALA A 251 -29.92 -55.52 -27.24
N PRO A 252 -30.60 -54.37 -27.37
CA PRO A 252 -32.05 -54.33 -27.33
C PRO A 252 -32.60 -54.90 -28.65
N PRO A 253 -33.71 -55.66 -28.64
CA PRO A 253 -34.38 -56.03 -29.88
C PRO A 253 -35.12 -54.80 -30.45
N THR A 254 -34.59 -54.22 -31.53
CA THR A 254 -35.14 -53.02 -32.17
C THR A 254 -35.30 -53.20 -33.68
N ASP A 255 -36.53 -53.07 -34.18
CA ASP A 255 -36.86 -52.97 -35.61
C ASP A 255 -36.79 -51.49 -36.09
N ASP A 256 -35.74 -50.77 -35.70
CA ASP A 256 -35.62 -49.33 -35.92
C ASP A 256 -34.94 -49.02 -37.26
N GLU A 257 -35.72 -48.44 -38.19
CA GLU A 257 -35.29 -47.98 -39.51
C GLU A 257 -35.19 -46.44 -39.61
N THR A 258 -35.25 -45.72 -38.48
CA THR A 258 -35.24 -44.24 -38.45
C THR A 258 -33.85 -43.66 -38.18
N ALA A 259 -33.44 -42.69 -38.99
CA ALA A 259 -32.13 -42.05 -38.85
C ALA A 259 -32.19 -40.78 -37.97
N PRO A 260 -31.13 -40.45 -37.21
CA PRO A 260 -31.12 -39.29 -36.32
C PRO A 260 -31.41 -37.94 -37.01
N GLU A 261 -32.08 -37.03 -36.31
CA GLU A 261 -32.12 -35.62 -36.69
C GLU A 261 -30.90 -34.88 -36.12
N THR A 262 -30.16 -34.22 -37.00
CA THR A 262 -29.01 -33.37 -36.66
C THR A 262 -29.32 -31.87 -36.77
N SER A 263 -28.65 -31.03 -35.99
CA SER A 263 -28.65 -29.57 -36.18
C SER A 263 -27.31 -28.95 -35.75
N ALA A 264 -26.99 -27.75 -36.22
CA ALA A 264 -25.81 -27.02 -35.79
C ALA A 264 -26.08 -25.53 -35.61
N THR A 265 -25.34 -24.90 -34.70
CA THR A 265 -25.32 -23.45 -34.46
C THR A 265 -23.91 -22.92 -34.64
N VAL A 266 -23.79 -21.65 -35.08
CA VAL A 266 -22.50 -20.97 -35.23
C VAL A 266 -22.52 -19.71 -34.36
N SER A 267 -21.48 -19.51 -33.55
CA SER A 267 -21.34 -18.41 -32.60
C SER A 267 -19.97 -17.73 -32.69
N GLY A 268 -19.88 -16.50 -32.18
CA GLY A 268 -18.70 -15.62 -32.26
C GLY A 268 -19.13 -14.15 -32.38
N GLU A 269 -18.18 -13.23 -32.20
CA GLU A 269 -18.41 -11.80 -32.43
C GLU A 269 -18.59 -11.53 -33.94
N LYS A 270 -19.38 -10.50 -34.30
CA LYS A 270 -19.72 -10.18 -35.71
C LYS A 270 -19.57 -8.72 -36.05
N ASP A 271 -19.20 -8.46 -37.30
CA ASP A 271 -19.28 -7.15 -37.91
C ASP A 271 -20.73 -6.75 -38.28
N GLY A 272 -20.90 -5.52 -38.79
CA GLY A 272 -22.19 -5.01 -39.25
C GLY A 272 -22.74 -5.67 -40.54
N ALA A 273 -21.97 -6.53 -41.20
CA ALA A 273 -22.41 -7.35 -42.33
C ALA A 273 -22.79 -8.79 -41.93
N GLY A 274 -22.48 -9.19 -40.69
CA GLY A 274 -22.76 -10.51 -40.13
C GLY A 274 -21.62 -11.52 -40.26
N ALA A 275 -20.45 -11.10 -40.75
CA ALA A 275 -19.24 -11.93 -40.78
C ALA A 275 -18.58 -11.97 -39.40
N TYR A 276 -17.96 -13.11 -39.07
CA TYR A 276 -17.37 -13.35 -37.75
C TYR A 276 -15.99 -12.71 -37.62
N LEU A 277 -15.73 -12.01 -36.52
CA LEU A 277 -14.48 -11.29 -36.28
C LEU A 277 -13.44 -12.22 -35.64
N GLY A 278 -12.37 -12.55 -36.38
CA GLY A 278 -11.22 -13.34 -35.92
C GLY A 278 -11.47 -14.84 -35.67
N MET A 279 -12.69 -15.25 -35.29
CA MET A 279 -13.07 -16.66 -35.17
C MET A 279 -14.58 -16.91 -35.21
N ALA A 280 -14.97 -18.12 -35.59
CA ALA A 280 -16.31 -18.66 -35.38
C ALA A 280 -16.23 -20.04 -34.70
N THR A 281 -17.25 -20.39 -33.90
CA THR A 281 -17.38 -21.68 -33.22
C THR A 281 -18.66 -22.38 -33.70
N VAL A 282 -18.54 -23.62 -34.17
CA VAL A 282 -19.67 -24.45 -34.61
C VAL A 282 -19.98 -25.52 -33.56
N THR A 283 -21.20 -25.49 -33.02
CA THR A 283 -21.72 -26.52 -32.11
C THR A 283 -22.72 -27.38 -32.85
N VAL A 284 -22.46 -28.68 -32.94
CA VAL A 284 -23.34 -29.69 -33.54
C VAL A 284 -24.13 -30.41 -32.43
N THR A 285 -25.37 -30.78 -32.74
CA THR A 285 -26.25 -31.62 -31.91
C THR A 285 -26.93 -32.67 -32.78
N ALA A 286 -27.31 -33.78 -32.15
CA ALA A 286 -28.14 -34.81 -32.77
C ALA A 286 -29.13 -35.37 -31.74
N SER A 287 -30.29 -35.80 -32.23
CA SER A 287 -31.33 -36.46 -31.45
C SER A 287 -31.95 -37.57 -32.29
N ASP A 288 -32.21 -38.71 -31.64
CA ASP A 288 -32.97 -39.81 -32.22
C ASP A 288 -33.99 -40.31 -31.19
N THR A 289 -35.11 -40.86 -31.69
CA THR A 289 -36.25 -41.34 -30.90
C THR A 289 -36.45 -42.86 -30.93
N GLY A 290 -35.65 -43.59 -31.71
CA GLY A 290 -35.64 -45.05 -31.78
C GLY A 290 -34.54 -45.64 -30.90
N SER A 291 -33.48 -46.13 -31.54
CA SER A 291 -32.32 -46.75 -30.89
C SER A 291 -31.35 -45.75 -30.23
N GLY A 292 -31.51 -44.47 -30.52
CA GLY A 292 -30.75 -43.35 -29.97
C GLY A 292 -29.41 -43.13 -30.66
N VAL A 293 -28.90 -41.90 -30.58
CA VAL A 293 -27.63 -41.51 -31.22
C VAL A 293 -26.45 -42.33 -30.66
N ASN A 294 -25.61 -42.81 -31.58
CA ASN A 294 -24.41 -43.59 -31.34
C ASN A 294 -23.15 -42.77 -31.66
N THR A 295 -23.12 -42.12 -32.83
CA THR A 295 -22.02 -41.24 -33.24
C THR A 295 -22.51 -39.91 -33.81
N ILE A 296 -21.69 -38.87 -33.68
CA ILE A 296 -21.82 -37.60 -34.40
C ILE A 296 -20.47 -37.34 -35.08
N GLU A 297 -20.49 -36.91 -36.34
CA GLU A 297 -19.28 -36.60 -37.11
C GLU A 297 -19.42 -35.24 -37.81
N TYR A 298 -18.28 -34.56 -38.00
CA TYR A 298 -18.18 -33.33 -38.78
C TYR A 298 -17.04 -33.40 -39.81
N ALA A 299 -17.07 -32.52 -40.81
CA ALA A 299 -15.99 -32.31 -41.77
C ALA A 299 -15.89 -30.82 -42.15
N ILE A 300 -14.67 -30.27 -42.14
CA ILE A 300 -14.40 -28.88 -42.52
C ILE A 300 -14.17 -28.80 -44.04
N GLY A 301 -14.84 -27.87 -44.70
CA GLY A 301 -14.81 -27.70 -46.15
C GLY A 301 -15.59 -28.78 -46.91
N THR A 302 -15.96 -28.47 -48.16
CA THR A 302 -16.83 -29.31 -49.02
C THR A 302 -16.25 -30.68 -49.37
N ALA A 303 -14.94 -30.89 -49.20
CA ALA A 303 -14.24 -32.16 -49.46
C ALA A 303 -13.40 -32.67 -48.28
N GLY A 304 -13.53 -32.09 -47.08
CA GLY A 304 -12.82 -32.56 -45.88
C GLY A 304 -13.18 -33.99 -45.47
N ALA A 305 -12.24 -34.64 -44.77
CA ALA A 305 -12.47 -35.94 -44.15
C ALA A 305 -13.41 -35.82 -42.94
N TRP A 306 -14.17 -36.87 -42.67
CA TRP A 306 -15.02 -36.98 -41.47
C TRP A 306 -14.16 -37.18 -40.21
N GLN A 307 -14.56 -36.51 -39.13
CA GLN A 307 -13.95 -36.50 -37.82
C GLN A 307 -15.03 -36.67 -36.76
N ALA A 308 -14.77 -37.43 -35.70
CA ALA A 308 -15.71 -37.60 -34.59
C ALA A 308 -15.94 -36.26 -33.87
N TYR A 309 -17.21 -35.87 -33.67
CA TYR A 309 -17.56 -34.64 -32.98
C TYR A 309 -17.53 -34.86 -31.47
N THR A 310 -16.42 -34.45 -30.83
CA THR A 310 -16.20 -34.56 -29.37
C THR A 310 -16.25 -33.22 -28.65
N ALA A 311 -16.13 -32.10 -29.37
CA ALA A 311 -16.17 -30.73 -28.87
C ALA A 311 -16.59 -29.74 -29.97
N PRO A 312 -17.05 -28.52 -29.64
CA PRO A 312 -17.35 -27.48 -30.63
C PRO A 312 -16.15 -27.13 -31.52
N VAL A 313 -16.40 -26.98 -32.82
CA VAL A 313 -15.36 -26.78 -33.84
C VAL A 313 -15.03 -25.29 -33.96
N MET A 314 -13.81 -24.89 -33.57
CA MET A 314 -13.34 -23.51 -33.69
C MET A 314 -12.62 -23.29 -35.02
N VAL A 315 -12.95 -22.22 -35.74
CA VAL A 315 -12.34 -21.85 -37.02
C VAL A 315 -11.84 -20.40 -36.94
N HIS A 316 -10.52 -20.24 -37.10
CA HIS A 316 -9.80 -18.97 -36.98
C HIS A 316 -9.27 -18.42 -38.31
N GLU A 317 -9.28 -19.22 -39.38
CA GLU A 317 -8.77 -18.79 -40.69
C GLU A 317 -9.73 -17.79 -41.34
N VAL A 318 -9.20 -16.71 -41.92
CA VAL A 318 -9.99 -15.72 -42.66
C VAL A 318 -10.47 -16.29 -44.00
N GLY A 319 -11.76 -16.17 -44.28
CA GLY A 319 -12.39 -16.69 -45.50
C GLY A 319 -13.82 -17.20 -45.27
N THR A 320 -14.42 -17.74 -46.32
CA THR A 320 -15.72 -18.44 -46.23
C THR A 320 -15.49 -19.93 -45.98
N HIS A 321 -16.19 -20.46 -44.98
CA HIS A 321 -16.06 -21.82 -44.47
C HIS A 321 -17.40 -22.54 -44.50
N THR A 322 -17.33 -23.84 -44.76
CA THR A 322 -18.44 -24.79 -44.63
C THR A 322 -18.06 -25.80 -43.56
N VAL A 323 -18.92 -26.05 -42.57
CA VAL A 323 -18.82 -27.23 -41.71
C VAL A 323 -19.99 -28.16 -42.01
N ARG A 324 -19.67 -29.37 -42.47
CA ARG A 324 -20.62 -30.44 -42.81
C ARG A 324 -20.72 -31.38 -41.60
N TYR A 325 -21.90 -31.91 -41.31
CA TYR A 325 -22.16 -32.73 -40.12
C TYR A 325 -23.22 -33.80 -40.37
N ARG A 326 -23.07 -34.93 -39.67
CA ARG A 326 -23.99 -36.09 -39.69
C ARG A 326 -23.94 -36.84 -38.36
N ALA A 327 -24.84 -37.80 -38.19
CA ALA A 327 -24.88 -38.69 -37.03
C ALA A 327 -25.34 -40.09 -37.45
N THR A 328 -25.08 -41.09 -36.61
CA THR A 328 -25.58 -42.46 -36.77
C THR A 328 -26.23 -42.91 -35.47
N ASP A 329 -27.29 -43.70 -35.53
CA ASP A 329 -27.94 -44.31 -34.36
C ASP A 329 -27.27 -45.65 -33.95
N ARG A 330 -27.88 -46.37 -33.00
CA ARG A 330 -27.39 -47.69 -32.55
C ARG A 330 -27.82 -48.85 -33.46
N SER A 331 -28.81 -48.66 -34.33
CA SER A 331 -29.23 -49.65 -35.34
C SER A 331 -28.40 -49.62 -36.62
N GLY A 332 -27.67 -48.53 -36.88
CA GLY A 332 -26.85 -48.29 -38.08
C GLY A 332 -27.47 -47.31 -39.09
N ASN A 333 -28.59 -46.68 -38.78
CA ASN A 333 -29.23 -45.66 -39.61
C ASN A 333 -28.43 -44.36 -39.58
N VAL A 334 -27.96 -43.92 -40.75
CA VAL A 334 -27.12 -42.72 -40.89
C VAL A 334 -27.97 -41.51 -41.29
N ALA A 335 -27.89 -40.44 -40.51
CA ALA A 335 -28.55 -39.16 -40.78
C ALA A 335 -28.09 -38.55 -42.10
N ALA A 336 -28.99 -37.87 -42.80
CA ALA A 336 -28.65 -37.09 -43.98
C ALA A 336 -27.61 -36.00 -43.63
N GLU A 337 -26.61 -35.85 -44.49
CA GLU A 337 -25.58 -34.82 -44.35
C GLU A 337 -26.19 -33.41 -44.42
N LYS A 338 -25.95 -32.61 -43.38
CA LYS A 338 -26.32 -31.19 -43.31
C LYS A 338 -25.04 -30.33 -43.24
N SER A 339 -25.15 -29.03 -43.51
CA SER A 339 -24.02 -28.09 -43.40
C SER A 339 -24.42 -26.76 -42.79
N VAL A 340 -23.43 -26.02 -42.32
CA VAL A 340 -23.51 -24.58 -42.02
C VAL A 340 -22.37 -23.85 -42.71
N ASP A 341 -22.70 -22.70 -43.31
CA ASP A 341 -21.76 -21.82 -44.00
C ASP A 341 -21.61 -20.50 -43.23
N PHE A 342 -20.38 -19.99 -43.16
CA PHE A 342 -20.07 -18.71 -42.51
C PHE A 342 -18.80 -18.08 -43.09
N THR A 343 -18.61 -16.79 -42.86
CA THR A 343 -17.37 -16.08 -43.21
C THR A 343 -16.69 -15.57 -41.95
N VAL A 344 -15.39 -15.81 -41.83
CA VAL A 344 -14.51 -15.19 -40.82
C VAL A 344 -13.71 -14.08 -41.51
N VAL A 345 -13.61 -12.92 -40.87
CA VAL A 345 -12.84 -11.75 -41.33
C VAL A 345 -11.83 -11.33 -40.27
N GLU A 346 -10.75 -10.68 -40.70
CA GLU A 346 -9.76 -10.11 -39.79
C GLU A 346 -10.40 -8.99 -38.96
N PRO A 347 -10.25 -8.96 -37.62
CA PRO A 347 -10.79 -7.88 -36.81
C PRO A 347 -10.09 -6.55 -37.13
N PRO A 348 -10.80 -5.40 -37.06
CA PRO A 348 -10.20 -4.11 -37.36
C PRO A 348 -9.01 -3.82 -36.43
N SER A 349 -7.90 -3.38 -37.01
CA SER A 349 -6.67 -3.07 -36.27
C SER A 349 -6.93 -1.96 -35.24
N GLN A 350 -6.94 -2.33 -33.95
CA GLN A 350 -6.95 -1.37 -32.87
C GLN A 350 -5.62 -0.61 -32.84
N ASP A 351 -5.72 0.72 -32.74
CA ASP A 351 -4.60 1.59 -32.43
C ASP A 351 -4.03 1.24 -31.03
N LYS A 352 -2.71 1.09 -30.97
CA LYS A 352 -1.93 0.76 -29.76
C LYS A 352 -0.77 1.73 -29.55
N THR A 353 -0.77 2.86 -30.26
CA THR A 353 0.31 3.84 -30.32
C THR A 353 0.00 5.00 -29.37
N PRO A 354 0.68 5.14 -28.21
CA PRO A 354 0.39 6.24 -27.31
C PRO A 354 0.77 7.60 -27.93
N PRO A 355 -0.02 8.68 -27.70
CA PRO A 355 0.28 10.01 -28.24
C PRO A 355 1.70 10.52 -27.95
N VAL A 356 2.28 11.22 -28.92
CA VAL A 356 3.55 11.93 -28.71
C VAL A 356 3.26 13.32 -28.16
N THR A 357 3.73 13.59 -26.93
CA THR A 357 3.66 14.90 -26.27
C THR A 357 4.96 15.69 -26.37
N SER A 358 4.84 17.01 -26.32
CA SER A 358 5.95 17.96 -26.10
C SER A 358 5.45 19.23 -25.41
N VAL A 359 6.36 20.00 -24.82
CA VAL A 359 6.04 21.25 -24.10
C VAL A 359 7.09 22.32 -24.43
N ALA A 360 6.62 23.55 -24.66
CA ALA A 360 7.44 24.74 -24.77
C ALA A 360 7.19 25.66 -23.57
N VAL A 361 8.24 26.02 -22.83
CA VAL A 361 8.16 26.93 -21.68
C VAL A 361 8.79 28.27 -22.06
N THR A 362 8.03 29.36 -21.98
CA THR A 362 8.43 30.70 -22.45
C THR A 362 8.21 31.79 -21.41
N GLY A 363 8.96 32.88 -21.51
CA GLY A 363 8.98 34.00 -20.55
C GLY A 363 10.35 34.70 -20.59
N ASP A 364 10.44 35.90 -20.01
CA ASP A 364 11.71 36.61 -19.85
C ASP A 364 12.61 35.90 -18.83
N LYS A 365 13.93 36.07 -18.94
CA LYS A 365 14.92 35.33 -18.11
C LYS A 365 16.04 36.21 -17.58
N ASN A 366 16.60 35.82 -16.43
CA ASN A 366 17.86 36.36 -15.92
C ASN A 366 19.09 35.71 -16.61
N SER A 367 20.30 36.14 -16.22
CA SER A 367 21.58 35.58 -16.70
C SER A 367 21.73 34.07 -16.45
N ASP A 368 21.07 33.57 -15.41
CA ASP A 368 21.25 32.22 -14.87
C ASP A 368 20.19 31.25 -15.44
N GLY A 369 19.34 31.75 -16.35
CA GLY A 369 18.33 30.98 -17.07
C GLY A 369 17.01 30.80 -16.32
N ALA A 370 16.86 31.37 -15.12
CA ALA A 370 15.59 31.40 -14.39
C ALA A 370 14.63 32.42 -15.04
N PHE A 371 13.34 32.09 -15.07
CA PHE A 371 12.30 32.97 -15.63
C PHE A 371 11.97 34.11 -14.65
N LEU A 372 11.85 35.33 -15.14
CA LEU A 372 11.52 36.51 -14.33
C LEU A 372 10.00 36.64 -14.19
N THR A 373 9.51 36.75 -12.95
CA THR A 373 8.09 36.90 -12.58
C THR A 373 7.20 35.71 -12.92
N SER A 374 7.26 35.13 -14.13
CA SER A 374 6.49 33.95 -14.50
C SER A 374 7.03 33.21 -15.73
N ALA A 375 6.66 31.93 -15.85
CA ALA A 375 6.85 31.12 -17.04
C ALA A 375 5.50 30.64 -17.60
N ARG A 376 5.41 30.52 -18.93
CA ARG A 376 4.24 30.00 -19.67
C ARG A 376 4.56 28.64 -20.27
N ALA A 377 4.00 27.57 -19.70
CA ALA A 377 4.09 26.22 -20.26
C ALA A 377 2.98 25.97 -21.29
N THR A 378 3.37 25.69 -22.54
CA THR A 378 2.48 25.39 -23.66
C THR A 378 2.70 23.95 -24.11
N VAL A 379 1.74 23.08 -23.86
CA VAL A 379 1.78 21.66 -24.28
C VAL A 379 1.18 21.50 -25.68
N THR A 380 1.83 20.65 -26.48
CA THR A 380 1.25 20.07 -27.70
C THR A 380 1.26 18.54 -27.62
N ALA A 381 0.25 17.91 -28.20
CA ALA A 381 0.15 16.46 -28.32
C ALA A 381 -0.31 16.10 -29.74
N THR A 382 0.27 15.06 -30.30
CA THR A 382 -0.08 14.51 -31.61
C THR A 382 -0.17 13.00 -31.54
N ASP A 383 -1.22 12.45 -32.12
CA ASP A 383 -1.29 11.03 -32.48
C ASP A 383 -1.73 10.93 -33.95
N ALA A 384 -1.30 9.86 -34.63
CA ALA A 384 -1.45 9.65 -36.07
C ALA A 384 -2.60 8.71 -36.44
N ASP A 385 -2.99 7.79 -35.54
CA ASP A 385 -3.87 6.66 -35.86
C ASP A 385 -5.31 6.93 -35.39
N SER A 386 -5.61 6.90 -34.09
CA SER A 386 -6.95 7.26 -33.57
C SER A 386 -7.10 8.75 -33.25
N GLY A 387 -6.00 9.46 -33.04
CA GLY A 387 -5.86 10.89 -32.75
C GLY A 387 -6.18 11.24 -31.29
N VAL A 388 -5.51 12.26 -30.74
CA VAL A 388 -5.64 12.68 -29.33
C VAL A 388 -7.10 12.92 -28.90
N GLN A 389 -7.48 12.38 -27.74
CA GLN A 389 -8.75 12.61 -27.05
C GLN A 389 -8.60 13.67 -25.95
N LYS A 390 -7.53 13.60 -25.15
CA LYS A 390 -7.24 14.56 -24.07
C LYS A 390 -5.74 14.74 -23.84
N THR A 391 -5.39 15.91 -23.31
CA THR A 391 -4.04 16.26 -22.86
C THR A 391 -4.12 16.64 -21.38
N GLU A 392 -3.13 16.23 -20.58
CA GLU A 392 -3.09 16.46 -19.14
C GLU A 392 -1.71 16.96 -18.70
N TYR A 393 -1.66 17.77 -17.65
CA TYR A 393 -0.44 18.25 -17.03
C TYR A 393 -0.47 18.11 -15.50
N SER A 394 0.70 18.04 -14.89
CA SER A 394 0.91 18.07 -13.44
C SER A 394 1.99 19.11 -13.16
N LEU A 395 1.82 19.88 -12.09
CA LEU A 395 2.80 20.84 -11.59
C LEU A 395 3.24 20.41 -10.20
N ASP A 396 4.55 20.35 -9.96
CA ASP A 396 5.21 20.12 -8.67
C ASP A 396 4.73 18.85 -7.93
N GLY A 397 4.54 17.76 -8.70
CA GLY A 397 4.05 16.47 -8.18
C GLY A 397 2.54 16.44 -7.89
N GLY A 398 1.80 17.46 -8.28
CA GLY A 398 0.34 17.53 -8.16
C GLY A 398 -0.42 16.49 -9.01
N PRO A 399 -1.76 16.41 -8.85
CA PRO A 399 -2.58 15.54 -9.68
C PRO A 399 -2.56 16.00 -11.15
N TYR A 400 -2.79 15.08 -12.08
CA TYR A 400 -2.96 15.41 -13.49
C TYR A 400 -4.26 16.18 -13.74
N LEU A 401 -4.14 17.44 -14.15
CA LEU A 401 -5.21 18.34 -14.54
C LEU A 401 -5.37 18.37 -16.06
N ALA A 402 -6.57 18.58 -16.56
CA ALA A 402 -6.83 18.71 -18.00
C ALA A 402 -6.14 19.97 -18.56
N TYR A 403 -5.31 19.80 -19.59
CA TYR A 403 -4.67 20.90 -20.30
C TYR A 403 -5.63 21.47 -21.35
N THR A 404 -6.22 22.63 -21.04
CA THR A 404 -7.18 23.33 -21.91
C THR A 404 -6.62 24.66 -22.47
N ALA A 405 -5.59 25.22 -21.84
CA ALA A 405 -4.90 26.45 -22.23
C ALA A 405 -3.45 26.44 -21.69
N PRO A 406 -2.54 27.27 -22.24
CA PRO A 406 -1.18 27.40 -21.71
C PRO A 406 -1.16 27.82 -20.25
N VAL A 407 -0.42 27.09 -19.42
CA VAL A 407 -0.35 27.25 -17.97
C VAL A 407 0.65 28.34 -17.62
N ILE A 408 0.32 29.20 -16.67
CA ILE A 408 1.23 30.19 -16.08
C ILE A 408 1.71 29.68 -14.73
N VAL A 409 3.01 29.82 -14.46
CA VAL A 409 3.65 29.51 -13.17
C VAL A 409 4.41 30.76 -12.75
N ASP A 410 3.99 31.38 -11.65
CA ASP A 410 4.41 32.72 -11.20
C ASP A 410 4.83 32.78 -9.70
N ARG A 411 4.83 31.64 -9.00
CA ARG A 411 5.48 31.50 -7.69
C ARG A 411 6.99 31.50 -7.89
N VAL A 412 7.74 32.17 -7.02
CA VAL A 412 9.22 32.10 -7.00
C VAL A 412 9.65 30.72 -6.48
N GLY A 413 10.67 30.12 -7.11
CA GLY A 413 11.18 28.79 -6.75
C GLY A 413 11.45 27.88 -7.94
N TYR A 414 11.84 26.64 -7.67
CA TYR A 414 12.00 25.58 -8.66
C TYR A 414 10.67 24.88 -8.91
N HIS A 415 10.35 24.64 -10.18
CA HIS A 415 9.11 24.00 -10.62
C HIS A 415 9.35 22.81 -11.55
N ALA A 416 8.49 21.81 -11.42
CA ALA A 416 8.48 20.57 -12.18
C ALA A 416 7.14 20.42 -12.92
N PHE A 417 7.14 20.66 -14.23
CA PHE A 417 5.97 20.57 -15.08
C PHE A 417 5.97 19.26 -15.87
N ALA A 418 5.12 18.32 -15.47
CA ALA A 418 4.92 17.04 -16.15
C ALA A 418 3.70 17.09 -17.09
N HIS A 419 3.72 16.33 -18.18
CA HIS A 419 2.65 16.33 -19.19
C HIS A 419 2.51 14.96 -19.88
N ARG A 420 1.26 14.61 -20.24
CA ARG A 420 0.89 13.38 -20.96
C ARG A 420 -0.37 13.60 -21.81
N ALA A 421 -0.70 12.66 -22.68
CA ALA A 421 -1.94 12.68 -23.44
C ALA A 421 -2.51 11.28 -23.66
N THR A 422 -3.83 11.19 -23.88
CA THR A 422 -4.56 9.95 -24.20
C THR A 422 -5.23 10.09 -25.57
N ASP A 423 -5.17 9.05 -26.39
CA ASP A 423 -5.84 8.98 -27.70
C ASP A 423 -7.32 8.55 -27.61
N LYS A 424 -7.97 8.24 -28.74
CA LYS A 424 -9.36 7.77 -28.77
C LYS A 424 -9.53 6.26 -28.61
N ALA A 425 -8.47 5.47 -28.75
CA ALA A 425 -8.45 4.03 -28.46
C ALA A 425 -8.25 3.74 -26.95
N GLY A 426 -7.69 4.69 -26.21
CA GLY A 426 -7.42 4.63 -24.78
C GLY A 426 -5.92 4.60 -24.41
N ASN A 427 -5.00 4.56 -25.38
CA ASN A 427 -3.57 4.52 -25.05
C ASN A 427 -3.13 5.88 -24.50
N THR A 428 -2.35 5.86 -23.42
CA THR A 428 -1.89 7.07 -22.72
C THR A 428 -0.37 7.13 -22.76
N SER A 429 0.17 8.29 -23.15
CA SER A 429 1.60 8.50 -23.23
C SER A 429 2.28 8.37 -21.87
N GLU A 430 3.56 7.99 -21.86
CA GLU A 430 4.40 8.20 -20.69
C GLU A 430 4.41 9.68 -20.28
N ALA A 431 4.63 9.91 -18.98
CA ALA A 431 4.76 11.24 -18.41
C ALA A 431 6.12 11.84 -18.76
N LYS A 432 6.14 12.86 -19.60
CA LYS A 432 7.34 13.67 -19.86
C LYS A 432 7.39 14.85 -18.90
N GLN A 433 8.56 15.22 -18.43
CA GLN A 433 8.75 16.36 -17.51
C GLN A 433 9.73 17.38 -18.07
N VAL A 434 9.43 18.66 -17.82
CA VAL A 434 10.36 19.79 -17.92
C VAL A 434 10.42 20.47 -16.57
N SER A 435 11.60 20.94 -16.16
CA SER A 435 11.75 21.74 -14.93
C SER A 435 12.34 23.10 -15.24
N PHE A 436 12.01 24.10 -14.42
CA PHE A 436 12.48 25.47 -14.55
C PHE A 436 12.36 26.21 -13.21
N THR A 437 13.19 27.24 -13.03
CA THR A 437 13.11 28.13 -11.86
C THR A 437 12.41 29.43 -12.24
N ILE A 438 11.52 29.93 -11.39
CA ILE A 438 11.08 31.33 -11.40
C ILE A 438 11.94 32.10 -10.40
N ALA A 439 12.56 33.18 -10.85
CA ALA A 439 13.28 34.13 -10.01
C ALA A 439 12.44 35.38 -9.73
N GLU A 440 12.60 35.94 -8.54
CA GLU A 440 11.88 37.14 -8.15
C GLU A 440 12.39 38.35 -8.96
N SER A 441 11.44 39.07 -9.56
CA SER A 441 11.65 40.33 -10.26
C SER A 441 10.63 41.29 -9.69
N GLY A 442 11.09 42.33 -8.98
CA GLY A 442 10.32 43.10 -8.00
C GLY A 442 8.96 43.59 -8.51
N GLY A 443 7.91 42.78 -8.27
CA GLY A 443 6.61 42.98 -8.91
C GLY A 443 5.47 42.10 -8.38
N VAL A 444 5.75 41.02 -7.66
CA VAL A 444 4.73 40.20 -6.97
C VAL A 444 5.22 39.88 -5.56
N PRO A 445 4.62 40.45 -4.50
CA PRO A 445 4.97 40.07 -3.13
C PRO A 445 4.66 38.59 -2.86
N ALA A 446 5.52 37.95 -2.07
CA ALA A 446 5.25 36.64 -1.47
C ALA A 446 3.87 36.63 -0.79
N PRO A 447 3.11 35.54 -0.87
CA PRO A 447 1.84 35.42 -0.16
C PRO A 447 2.06 35.52 1.35
N ASN A 448 1.18 36.24 2.05
CA ASN A 448 1.22 36.36 3.51
C ASN A 448 0.67 35.07 4.15
N CYS A 449 1.46 34.00 4.08
CA CYS A 449 1.16 32.72 4.70
C CYS A 449 1.37 32.79 6.22
N PRO A 450 0.56 32.10 7.04
CA PRO A 450 0.70 32.10 8.50
C PRO A 450 2.05 31.60 9.00
N GLU A 451 2.55 30.54 8.37
CA GLU A 451 3.80 29.83 8.66
C GLU A 451 4.54 29.58 7.32
N PHE A 452 5.78 29.06 7.37
CA PHE A 452 6.54 28.63 6.20
C PHE A 452 6.76 27.12 6.26
N ASP A 453 6.27 26.40 5.25
CA ASP A 453 6.37 24.93 5.19
C ASP A 453 6.31 24.43 3.74
N GLU A 454 7.47 24.02 3.23
CA GLU A 454 7.64 23.53 1.86
C GLU A 454 7.95 22.02 1.83
N ARG A 455 7.68 21.30 2.94
CA ARG A 455 7.80 19.84 3.03
C ARG A 455 6.90 19.17 1.99
N LEU A 456 7.34 18.05 1.40
CA LEU A 456 6.64 17.40 0.27
C LEU A 456 5.25 16.86 0.66
N THR A 457 5.06 16.52 1.93
CA THR A 457 3.81 16.01 2.50
C THR A 457 3.28 16.93 3.60
N VAL A 458 1.97 16.91 3.80
CA VAL A 458 1.29 17.59 4.91
C VAL A 458 1.62 16.82 6.19
N ILE A 459 2.39 17.43 7.10
CA ILE A 459 2.84 16.82 8.36
C ILE A 459 2.30 17.66 9.51
N VAL A 460 1.50 17.05 10.39
CA VAL A 460 0.84 17.76 11.49
C VAL A 460 1.55 17.43 12.81
N GLY A 461 2.32 18.39 13.32
CA GLY A 461 3.30 18.19 14.38
C GLY A 461 4.42 17.26 13.90
N THR A 462 4.43 16.04 14.43
CA THR A 462 5.34 14.96 14.03
C THR A 462 4.69 13.89 13.15
N VAL A 463 3.39 14.02 12.85
CA VAL A 463 2.62 12.97 12.15
C VAL A 463 2.49 13.31 10.67
N ASP A 464 3.28 12.64 9.83
CA ASP A 464 3.10 12.70 8.38
C ASP A 464 1.75 12.06 7.99
N THR A 465 0.96 12.80 7.23
CA THR A 465 -0.33 12.32 6.72
C THR A 465 -0.17 11.43 5.48
N GLY A 466 0.95 11.56 4.76
CA GLY A 466 1.22 11.05 3.42
C GLY A 466 0.31 11.65 2.34
N VAL A 467 -0.23 12.86 2.57
CA VAL A 467 -0.94 13.68 1.58
C VAL A 467 0.05 14.71 1.02
N PRO A 468 0.17 14.89 -0.31
CA PRO A 468 1.07 15.92 -0.88
C PRO A 468 0.74 17.34 -0.39
N ASN A 469 1.76 18.13 -0.07
CA ASN A 469 1.61 19.49 0.43
C ASN A 469 1.38 20.51 -0.70
N ARG A 470 0.21 20.43 -1.33
CA ARG A 470 -0.08 21.17 -2.56
C ARG A 470 -0.19 22.68 -2.31
N LEU A 471 0.23 23.46 -3.30
CA LEU A 471 -0.17 24.85 -3.43
C LEU A 471 -1.69 24.98 -3.56
N THR A 472 -2.25 25.93 -2.82
CA THR A 472 -3.69 26.19 -2.75
C THR A 472 -4.03 27.52 -3.44
N GLY A 473 -5.33 27.81 -3.63
CA GLY A 473 -5.79 29.01 -4.36
C GLY A 473 -5.42 30.36 -3.74
N ASN A 474 -4.86 30.41 -2.52
CA ASN A 474 -4.30 31.63 -1.92
C ASN A 474 -2.77 31.78 -2.10
N ARG A 475 -2.13 30.82 -2.79
CA ARG A 475 -0.68 30.68 -3.04
C ARG A 475 0.18 30.20 -1.86
N CYS A 476 -0.43 29.86 -0.72
CA CYS A 476 0.23 29.08 0.35
C CYS A 476 0.08 27.57 0.09
N THR A 477 0.95 26.76 0.69
CA THR A 477 0.82 25.30 0.73
C THR A 477 -0.34 24.88 1.64
N ILE A 478 -0.64 23.58 1.73
CA ILE A 478 -1.67 23.10 2.67
C ILE A 478 -1.16 23.23 4.11
N ASN A 479 0.10 22.83 4.37
CA ASN A 479 0.64 22.77 5.72
C ASN A 479 0.81 24.18 6.34
N GLU A 480 1.23 25.17 5.53
CA GLU A 480 1.26 26.60 5.92
C GLU A 480 -0.10 27.15 6.42
N LEU A 481 -1.21 26.47 6.10
CA LEU A 481 -2.56 26.85 6.53
C LEU A 481 -3.08 26.01 7.72
N ILE A 482 -2.45 24.88 8.03
CA ILE A 482 -2.78 24.06 9.21
C ILE A 482 -2.41 24.81 10.50
N GLU A 483 -1.40 25.69 10.44
CA GLU A 483 -0.85 26.44 11.58
C GLU A 483 -0.46 25.49 12.73
N ASP A 484 0.35 24.46 12.44
CA ASP A 484 0.65 23.38 13.40
C ASP A 484 1.79 23.72 14.38
N GLU A 485 2.55 24.79 14.13
CA GLU A 485 3.67 25.21 14.96
C GLU A 485 3.34 26.34 15.95
N LYS A 486 2.29 27.10 15.63
CA LYS A 486 1.65 28.13 16.45
C LYS A 486 1.25 27.65 17.86
N ASP A 487 1.28 28.58 18.80
CA ASP A 487 0.79 28.38 20.16
C ASP A 487 -0.75 28.27 20.19
N TRP A 488 -1.25 27.09 20.58
CA TRP A 488 -2.68 26.77 20.63
C TRP A 488 -3.16 26.51 22.06
N SER A 489 -3.82 27.50 22.65
CA SER A 489 -4.34 27.45 24.03
C SER A 489 -5.40 26.37 24.33
N SER A 490 -5.81 25.56 23.34
CA SER A 490 -6.31 24.20 23.56
C SER A 490 -6.34 23.36 22.28
N HIS A 491 -6.20 22.05 22.44
CA HIS A 491 -6.32 21.04 21.37
C HIS A 491 -7.70 21.12 20.67
N ALA A 492 -8.75 21.52 21.38
CA ALA A 492 -10.08 21.73 20.79
C ALA A 492 -10.14 22.95 19.86
N LEU A 493 -9.36 24.00 20.13
CA LEU A 493 -9.24 25.16 19.24
C LEU A 493 -8.38 24.82 18.01
N PHE A 494 -7.27 24.10 18.20
CA PHE A 494 -6.45 23.59 17.10
C PHE A 494 -7.26 22.71 16.14
N LEU A 495 -7.92 21.67 16.66
CA LEU A 495 -8.75 20.78 15.83
C LEU A 495 -9.86 21.52 15.09
N LYS A 496 -10.50 22.51 15.73
CA LYS A 496 -11.51 23.35 15.09
C LYS A 496 -10.94 24.20 13.95
N HIS A 497 -9.73 24.74 14.11
CA HIS A 497 -9.03 25.46 13.06
C HIS A 497 -8.73 24.55 11.87
N VAL A 498 -8.14 23.38 12.12
CA VAL A 498 -7.83 22.39 11.08
C VAL A 498 -9.08 21.95 10.32
N ASP A 499 -10.19 21.62 11.00
CA ASP A 499 -11.49 21.35 10.35
C ASP A 499 -11.91 22.52 9.44
N THR A 500 -11.85 23.75 9.95
CA THR A 500 -12.25 24.97 9.23
C THR A 500 -11.35 25.29 8.02
N VAL A 501 -10.11 24.78 8.01
CA VAL A 501 -9.18 24.89 6.87
C VAL A 501 -9.45 23.79 5.86
N LEU A 502 -9.59 22.54 6.30
CA LEU A 502 -9.85 21.39 5.43
C LEU A 502 -11.21 21.48 4.72
N ASP A 503 -12.26 21.99 5.38
CA ASP A 503 -13.56 22.28 4.76
C ASP A 503 -13.42 23.23 3.55
N LYS A 504 -12.60 24.28 3.67
CA LYS A 504 -12.35 25.25 2.59
C LYS A 504 -11.55 24.62 1.46
N LEU A 505 -10.52 23.85 1.79
CA LEU A 505 -9.68 23.17 0.80
C LEU A 505 -10.45 22.09 0.02
N LEU A 506 -11.33 21.35 0.69
CA LEU A 506 -12.24 20.38 0.08
C LEU A 506 -13.28 21.09 -0.81
N THR A 507 -13.86 22.21 -0.35
CA THR A 507 -14.79 23.05 -1.14
C THR A 507 -14.11 23.65 -2.38
N ALA A 508 -12.82 23.98 -2.30
CA ALA A 508 -12.01 24.47 -3.41
C ALA A 508 -11.47 23.37 -4.33
N GLY A 509 -11.65 22.08 -4.00
CA GLY A 509 -11.11 20.95 -4.75
C GLY A 509 -9.59 20.75 -4.63
N ALA A 510 -8.93 21.37 -3.65
CA ALA A 510 -7.49 21.25 -3.42
C ALA A 510 -7.09 19.93 -2.71
N ILE A 511 -8.04 19.33 -1.99
CA ILE A 511 -7.93 18.00 -1.34
C ILE A 511 -9.19 17.17 -1.57
N ASP A 512 -9.08 15.85 -1.51
CA ASP A 512 -10.24 14.93 -1.54
C ASP A 512 -10.77 14.57 -0.13
N ALA A 513 -11.93 13.89 -0.08
CA ALA A 513 -12.59 13.51 1.17
C ALA A 513 -11.90 12.37 1.97
N ARG A 514 -10.85 11.74 1.41
CA ARG A 514 -9.94 10.82 2.09
C ARG A 514 -8.73 11.58 2.66
N GLU A 515 -8.20 12.52 1.89
CA GLU A 515 -7.11 13.42 2.30
C GLU A 515 -7.52 14.29 3.50
N HIS A 516 -8.71 14.90 3.46
CA HIS A 516 -9.30 15.59 4.63
C HIS A 516 -9.33 14.67 5.87
N LYS A 517 -9.70 13.39 5.72
CA LYS A 517 -9.73 12.44 6.84
C LYS A 517 -8.33 12.09 7.34
N ARG A 518 -7.33 11.99 6.45
CA ARG A 518 -5.91 11.73 6.82
C ARG A 518 -5.34 12.91 7.61
N ILE A 519 -5.50 14.14 7.12
CA ILE A 519 -4.97 15.34 7.77
C ILE A 519 -5.66 15.58 9.12
N TYR A 520 -6.98 15.45 9.19
CA TYR A 520 -7.72 15.59 10.44
C TYR A 520 -7.44 14.46 11.45
N LYS A 521 -7.12 13.24 10.99
CA LYS A 521 -6.63 12.16 11.85
C LYS A 521 -5.26 12.50 12.45
N ALA A 522 -4.32 12.97 11.62
CA ALA A 522 -3.00 13.40 12.09
C ALA A 522 -3.11 14.55 13.11
N ALA A 523 -3.96 15.54 12.87
CA ALA A 523 -4.23 16.63 13.82
C ALA A 523 -4.76 16.16 15.18
N LYS A 524 -5.52 15.04 15.25
CA LYS A 524 -5.94 14.41 16.52
C LYS A 524 -4.80 13.65 17.21
N GLN A 525 -3.87 13.11 16.43
CA GLN A 525 -2.71 12.36 16.93
C GLN A 525 -1.57 13.28 17.39
N SER A 526 -1.39 14.45 16.76
CA SER A 526 -0.24 15.37 16.93
C SER A 526 0.01 15.90 18.34
N GLY A 527 -0.99 15.91 19.22
CA GLY A 527 -0.86 16.40 20.60
C GLY A 527 -0.99 17.92 20.79
N ILE A 528 -0.90 18.71 19.71
CA ILE A 528 -0.87 20.19 19.71
C ILE A 528 -1.99 20.79 20.58
N GLY A 529 -1.61 21.64 21.54
CA GLY A 529 -2.53 22.32 22.47
C GLY A 529 -3.11 21.46 23.59
N LYS A 530 -2.57 20.26 23.86
CA LYS A 530 -2.91 19.52 25.09
C LYS A 530 -2.14 20.12 26.27
N PRO A 531 -2.79 20.37 27.43
CA PRO A 531 -2.11 20.95 28.60
C PRO A 531 -0.88 20.15 29.00
N GLY A 532 0.24 20.84 29.22
CA GLY A 532 1.56 20.22 29.43
C GLY A 532 2.36 19.96 28.15
N GLN A 533 1.84 20.33 26.96
CA GLN A 533 2.65 20.51 25.74
C GLN A 533 2.74 21.99 25.33
N ASP A 534 2.58 22.87 26.33
CA ASP A 534 2.37 24.31 26.20
C ASP A 534 3.69 25.10 26.09
N GLU A 535 4.45 24.89 25.01
CA GLU A 535 5.23 25.95 24.35
C GLU A 535 5.39 25.56 22.86
N GLY A 536 4.85 26.39 21.96
CA GLY A 536 4.99 26.25 20.50
C GLY A 536 6.38 26.69 20.01
N TYR A 537 6.65 26.60 18.70
CA TYR A 537 7.97 26.93 18.17
C TYR A 537 8.31 28.43 18.37
N ARG A 538 9.26 28.69 19.27
CA ARG A 538 9.70 30.02 19.65
C ARG A 538 10.78 30.52 18.69
N LYS A 539 10.48 31.56 17.91
CA LYS A 539 11.44 32.15 16.96
C LYS A 539 12.64 32.75 17.70
N LEU A 540 13.82 32.23 17.41
CA LEU A 540 15.12 32.78 17.82
C LEU A 540 15.57 33.88 16.84
N PHE A 541 15.14 33.76 15.58
CA PHE A 541 15.24 34.77 14.55
C PHE A 541 13.89 34.89 13.81
N ASP A 542 13.35 36.10 13.78
CA ASP A 542 12.00 36.43 13.26
C ASP A 542 12.02 37.22 11.94
N GLY A 543 13.19 37.28 11.28
CA GLY A 543 13.40 38.05 10.06
C GLY A 543 13.70 39.54 10.28
N THR A 544 13.72 40.02 11.54
CA THR A 544 14.01 41.43 11.84
C THR A 544 15.43 41.66 12.34
N ALA A 545 15.95 42.87 12.12
CA ALA A 545 17.21 43.32 12.74
C ALA A 545 17.16 43.28 14.28
N GLY A 546 15.96 43.37 14.88
CA GLY A 546 15.76 43.32 16.33
C GLY A 546 15.89 41.92 16.94
N SER A 547 15.65 40.85 16.17
CA SER A 547 16.01 39.49 16.59
C SER A 547 17.44 39.14 16.23
N LEU A 548 17.94 39.54 15.06
CA LEU A 548 19.34 39.32 14.69
C LEU A 548 20.33 39.95 15.69
N ALA A 549 20.01 41.13 16.26
CA ALA A 549 20.81 41.78 17.30
C ALA A 549 20.91 41.01 18.63
N LYS A 550 20.22 39.87 18.78
CA LYS A 550 20.33 38.94 19.92
C LYS A 550 21.39 37.85 19.68
N TRP A 551 21.85 37.68 18.45
CA TRP A 551 22.90 36.76 18.04
C TRP A 551 24.25 37.48 18.01
N GLN A 552 25.34 36.74 18.21
CA GLN A 552 26.70 37.28 18.17
C GLN A 552 27.54 36.53 17.13
N GLN A 553 28.23 37.26 16.25
CA GLN A 553 29.28 36.68 15.41
C GLN A 553 30.58 36.58 16.22
N VAL A 554 31.21 35.41 16.19
CA VAL A 554 32.56 35.15 16.71
C VAL A 554 33.42 34.49 15.63
N GLY A 555 34.75 34.58 15.75
CA GLY A 555 35.68 34.15 14.71
C GLY A 555 35.68 35.06 13.48
N GLY A 556 35.93 34.47 12.32
CA GLY A 556 35.87 35.14 11.01
C GLY A 556 34.45 35.25 10.43
N GLY A 557 34.38 35.74 9.21
CA GLY A 557 33.11 35.86 8.47
C GLY A 557 32.11 36.87 9.06
N LYS A 558 30.89 36.83 8.54
CA LYS A 558 29.68 37.44 9.12
C LYS A 558 28.44 36.94 8.38
N PHE A 559 27.27 37.10 8.99
CA PHE A 559 26.00 37.16 8.28
C PHE A 559 25.54 38.61 8.05
N GLY A 560 24.67 38.83 7.07
CA GLY A 560 23.95 40.09 6.85
C GLY A 560 22.46 39.83 6.65
N LEU A 561 21.60 40.75 7.11
CA LEU A 561 20.15 40.68 6.96
C LEU A 561 19.71 41.15 5.56
N ASN A 562 18.90 40.35 4.88
CA ASN A 562 18.22 40.71 3.64
C ASN A 562 16.90 41.42 3.98
N ALA A 563 16.73 42.65 3.49
CA ALA A 563 15.55 43.47 3.76
C ALA A 563 14.30 43.05 2.95
N GLU A 564 14.44 42.12 2.02
CA GLU A 564 13.41 41.73 1.05
C GLU A 564 12.65 40.46 1.50
N ASP A 565 13.37 39.38 1.84
CA ASP A 565 12.79 38.11 2.33
C ASP A 565 12.98 37.84 3.84
N GLY A 566 13.68 38.75 4.55
CA GLY A 566 13.99 38.61 5.97
C GLY A 566 15.03 37.53 6.30
N SER A 567 15.67 36.90 5.31
CA SER A 567 16.73 35.91 5.56
C SER A 567 18.06 36.55 6.00
N ILE A 568 18.97 35.73 6.53
CA ILE A 568 20.36 36.12 6.80
C ILE A 568 21.32 35.32 5.93
N THR A 569 22.19 36.00 5.17
CA THR A 569 23.16 35.38 4.24
C THR A 569 24.59 35.54 4.73
N SER A 570 25.41 34.49 4.63
CA SER A 570 26.84 34.54 4.95
C SER A 570 27.62 35.39 3.93
N SER A 571 28.68 36.07 4.36
CA SER A 571 29.25 37.16 3.56
C SER A 571 30.25 36.73 2.48
N THR A 572 29.99 37.16 1.24
CA THR A 572 30.91 37.10 0.09
C THR A 572 32.17 37.97 0.21
N THR A 573 32.27 38.86 1.22
CA THR A 573 33.33 39.88 1.31
C THR A 573 34.11 39.92 2.62
N VAL A 574 33.67 39.19 3.66
CA VAL A 574 34.41 39.05 4.92
C VAL A 574 34.87 37.61 5.05
N ALA A 575 36.19 37.42 5.03
CA ALA A 575 36.82 36.10 5.03
C ALA A 575 37.03 35.52 6.44
N GLY A 576 37.46 34.25 6.46
CA GLY A 576 37.68 33.47 7.68
C GLY A 576 36.43 32.67 8.09
N MET A 577 36.68 31.53 8.73
CA MET A 577 35.63 30.70 9.31
C MET A 577 35.25 31.25 10.70
N GLY A 578 33.96 31.16 11.06
CA GLY A 578 33.43 31.66 12.32
C GLY A 578 32.01 31.16 12.62
N MET A 579 31.41 31.65 13.69
CA MET A 579 30.13 31.19 14.23
C MET A 579 29.20 32.37 14.54
N LEU A 580 27.97 32.34 14.04
CA LEU A 580 26.87 33.19 14.52
C LEU A 580 26.09 32.41 15.58
N TRP A 581 26.34 32.67 16.86
CA TRP A 581 25.75 31.91 17.96
C TRP A 581 24.69 32.70 18.73
N PHE A 582 23.83 31.98 19.46
CA PHE A 582 22.77 32.55 20.29
C PHE A 582 23.16 32.53 21.79
N PRO A 583 23.69 33.64 22.34
CA PRO A 583 24.03 33.75 23.76
C PRO A 583 22.81 33.77 24.70
N GLY A 584 21.60 34.00 24.19
CA GLY A 584 20.44 34.34 25.02
C GLY A 584 19.94 33.25 25.98
N ARG A 585 20.25 31.97 25.72
CA ARG A 585 19.86 30.81 26.54
C ARG A 585 20.67 29.57 26.15
N GLN A 586 20.85 28.64 27.10
CA GLN A 586 21.24 27.25 26.85
C GLN A 586 20.01 26.34 26.83
N TYR A 587 20.00 25.38 25.91
CA TYR A 587 18.89 24.45 25.69
C TYR A 587 19.30 23.04 26.08
N GLY A 588 18.44 22.38 26.86
CA GLY A 588 18.56 20.96 27.21
C GLY A 588 18.03 20.09 26.07
N ASP A 589 16.89 19.46 26.29
CA ASP A 589 16.19 18.72 25.24
C ASP A 589 15.33 19.66 24.39
N PHE A 590 15.41 19.53 23.07
CA PHE A 590 14.76 20.44 22.14
C PHE A 590 14.54 19.86 20.74
N SER A 591 13.62 20.46 19.99
CA SER A 591 13.65 20.47 18.52
C SER A 591 13.97 21.87 18.01
N LEU A 592 15.03 21.99 17.22
CA LEU A 592 15.44 23.19 16.51
C LEU A 592 15.01 23.06 15.04
N LYS A 593 14.17 23.98 14.57
CA LYS A 593 13.81 24.11 13.16
C LYS A 593 14.40 25.38 12.56
N LEU A 594 14.80 25.30 11.30
CA LEU A 594 15.14 26.45 10.46
C LEU A 594 14.94 26.10 8.98
N GLN A 595 14.96 27.11 8.12
CA GLN A 595 15.15 26.91 6.68
C GLN A 595 16.53 27.40 6.25
N TRP A 596 17.19 26.67 5.35
CA TRP A 596 18.47 27.07 4.73
C TRP A 596 18.44 26.97 3.21
N ARG A 597 19.28 27.77 2.53
CA ARG A 597 19.40 27.83 1.05
C ARG A 597 20.87 27.95 0.65
N ASP A 598 21.30 27.12 -0.32
CA ASP A 598 22.61 27.22 -0.96
C ASP A 598 22.61 28.39 -1.97
N ASP A 599 23.35 29.45 -1.64
CA ASP A 599 23.48 30.70 -2.41
C ASP A 599 24.93 30.94 -2.88
N ALA A 600 25.77 29.90 -2.92
CA ALA A 600 27.17 30.00 -3.34
C ALA A 600 27.32 30.69 -4.72
N PRO A 601 28.45 31.36 -5.02
CA PRO A 601 28.66 31.93 -6.35
C PRO A 601 28.87 30.83 -7.42
N GLY A 602 28.28 31.02 -8.61
CA GLY A 602 28.51 30.14 -9.76
C GLY A 602 28.04 28.70 -9.57
N THR A 603 28.89 27.73 -9.93
CA THR A 603 28.56 26.29 -9.94
C THR A 603 29.04 25.50 -8.71
N GLY A 604 29.68 26.14 -7.72
CA GLY A 604 29.97 25.49 -6.43
C GLY A 604 28.72 25.47 -5.54
N ASN A 605 28.67 24.60 -4.54
CA ASN A 605 27.65 24.63 -3.48
C ASN A 605 28.21 25.22 -2.19
N ALA A 606 27.36 25.64 -1.25
CA ALA A 606 27.75 26.01 0.10
C ALA A 606 28.42 24.86 0.88
N ASN A 607 29.19 25.23 1.90
CA ASN A 607 29.62 24.36 3.00
C ASN A 607 29.37 25.14 4.30
N ALA A 608 28.60 24.57 5.21
CA ALA A 608 28.26 25.18 6.50
C ALA A 608 27.78 24.10 7.48
N GLY A 609 27.45 24.48 8.70
CA GLY A 609 26.91 23.58 9.72
C GLY A 609 26.01 24.32 10.70
N VAL A 610 25.04 23.61 11.26
CA VAL A 610 24.25 24.05 12.41
C VAL A 610 24.84 23.41 13.65
N PHE A 611 25.31 24.23 14.58
CA PHE A 611 26.00 23.79 15.78
C PHE A 611 25.04 23.71 16.96
N VAL A 612 25.13 22.63 17.73
CA VAL A 612 24.24 22.33 18.86
C VAL A 612 25.00 21.82 20.08
N ARG A 613 24.47 22.13 21.27
CA ARG A 613 24.95 21.72 22.61
C ARG A 613 26.43 22.03 22.92
N PHE A 614 27.03 23.04 22.29
CA PHE A 614 28.33 23.57 22.73
C PHE A 614 28.22 24.38 24.04
N PRO A 615 29.30 24.46 24.85
CA PRO A 615 29.34 25.29 26.05
C PRO A 615 29.42 26.80 25.71
N GLU A 616 29.57 27.64 26.74
CA GLU A 616 29.93 29.06 26.54
C GLU A 616 31.22 29.17 25.72
N VAL A 617 31.24 30.07 24.74
CA VAL A 617 32.33 30.19 23.75
C VAL A 617 33.42 31.16 24.19
N HIS A 618 33.12 32.10 25.09
CA HIS A 618 34.13 33.00 25.66
C HIS A 618 34.82 32.39 26.87
N ASP A 619 36.10 32.72 27.07
CA ASP A 619 36.92 32.31 28.23
C ASP A 619 36.99 30.78 28.50
N HIS A 620 36.77 29.94 27.48
CA HIS A 620 36.86 28.48 27.60
C HIS A 620 38.30 28.03 27.95
N PRO A 621 38.51 27.15 28.96
CA PRO A 621 39.83 26.89 29.54
C PRO A 621 40.83 26.16 28.62
N GLU A 622 40.32 25.44 27.62
CA GLU A 622 41.13 24.57 26.74
C GLU A 622 41.21 25.04 25.28
N GLU A 623 40.44 26.06 24.89
CA GLU A 623 40.42 26.59 23.52
C GLU A 623 40.11 28.09 23.56
N SER A 624 41.06 28.91 23.13
CA SER A 624 40.97 30.39 23.25
C SER A 624 40.31 31.08 22.06
N ARG A 625 39.91 30.31 21.04
CA ARG A 625 39.21 30.80 19.85
C ARG A 625 37.72 30.47 19.97
N PRO A 626 36.82 31.45 20.19
CA PRO A 626 35.41 31.19 20.51
C PRO A 626 34.67 30.39 19.43
N GLU A 627 34.98 30.61 18.14
CA GLU A 627 34.42 29.80 17.06
C GLU A 627 34.87 28.33 17.10
N TRP A 628 36.07 28.05 17.62
CA TRP A 628 36.55 26.67 17.80
C TRP A 628 36.03 26.00 19.06
N VAL A 629 35.56 26.75 20.06
CA VAL A 629 34.84 26.16 21.21
C VAL A 629 33.57 25.47 20.72
N ALA A 630 32.80 26.13 19.85
CA ALA A 630 31.64 25.51 19.20
C ALA A 630 32.01 24.27 18.37
N ILE A 631 33.16 24.30 17.66
CA ILE A 631 33.60 23.21 16.78
C ILE A 631 34.15 21.98 17.52
N LYS A 632 34.87 22.19 18.63
CA LYS A 632 35.47 21.11 19.43
C LYS A 632 34.57 20.54 20.51
N TYR A 633 33.64 21.34 21.03
CA TYR A 633 32.85 20.98 22.22
C TYR A 633 31.33 21.01 21.95
N GLY A 634 30.90 21.28 20.71
CA GLY A 634 29.54 21.01 20.22
C GLY A 634 29.50 20.00 19.09
N HIS A 635 28.29 19.62 18.69
CA HIS A 635 28.06 18.81 17.50
C HIS A 635 27.72 19.70 16.30
N GLU A 636 28.38 19.42 15.18
CA GLU A 636 28.13 20.04 13.88
C GLU A 636 27.15 19.19 13.08
N ILE A 637 25.95 19.71 12.85
CA ILE A 637 24.98 19.09 11.95
C ILE A 637 25.19 19.69 10.55
N GLN A 638 25.82 18.89 9.70
CA GLN A 638 26.43 19.29 8.42
C GLN A 638 25.40 19.89 7.44
N ILE A 639 25.79 20.91 6.68
CA ILE A 639 25.09 21.44 5.49
C ILE A 639 26.11 21.52 4.35
N ASN A 640 26.16 20.46 3.54
CA ASN A 640 27.09 20.32 2.42
C ASN A 640 26.51 19.35 1.37
N ASP A 641 26.02 19.92 0.27
CA ASP A 641 25.48 19.19 -0.88
C ASP A 641 26.49 19.08 -2.05
N ARG A 642 27.77 19.46 -1.86
CA ARG A 642 28.80 19.30 -2.91
C ARG A 642 28.91 17.83 -3.33
N PRO A 643 28.94 17.50 -4.62
CA PRO A 643 29.09 16.11 -5.06
C PRO A 643 30.49 15.55 -4.80
N ASP A 644 31.50 16.42 -4.71
CA ASP A 644 32.91 16.13 -4.51
C ASP A 644 33.40 16.59 -3.11
N GLY A 645 34.71 16.50 -2.87
CA GLY A 645 35.33 16.95 -1.63
C GLY A 645 35.01 16.08 -0.42
N ASP A 646 34.45 16.70 0.63
CA ASP A 646 34.24 16.09 1.96
C ASP A 646 33.35 14.84 1.91
N MET A 647 33.64 13.84 2.75
CA MET A 647 32.86 12.61 2.82
C MET A 647 31.54 12.75 3.59
N TYR A 648 31.43 13.73 4.48
CA TYR A 648 30.23 14.05 5.27
C TYR A 648 29.36 15.07 4.52
N LYS A 649 28.13 14.67 4.16
CA LYS A 649 27.14 15.51 3.47
C LYS A 649 26.01 15.93 4.40
N THR A 650 25.13 16.79 3.91
CA THR A 650 23.97 17.30 4.67
C THR A 650 23.24 16.18 5.43
N GLY A 651 22.94 16.41 6.71
CA GLY A 651 22.35 15.44 7.63
C GLY A 651 23.36 14.76 8.56
N SER A 652 24.66 14.76 8.23
CA SER A 652 25.70 14.15 9.05
C SER A 652 25.88 14.84 10.41
N VAL A 653 26.21 14.05 11.45
CA VAL A 653 26.86 14.56 12.66
C VAL A 653 28.36 14.57 12.39
N TYR A 654 28.86 15.71 11.91
CA TYR A 654 30.17 15.82 11.27
C TYR A 654 31.30 15.35 12.20
N GLY A 655 32.13 14.44 11.70
CA GLY A 655 33.19 13.79 12.45
C GLY A 655 32.80 12.52 13.20
N PHE A 656 31.51 12.25 13.43
CA PHE A 656 31.06 11.11 14.23
C PHE A 656 30.15 10.14 13.48
N ASP A 657 29.22 10.65 12.68
CA ASP A 657 28.29 9.83 11.92
C ASP A 657 27.88 10.48 10.59
N ARG A 658 27.68 9.66 9.56
CA ARG A 658 27.95 10.04 8.17
C ARG A 658 26.79 9.76 7.22
N VAL A 659 26.07 10.83 6.90
CA VAL A 659 25.19 10.86 5.72
C VAL A 659 26.03 11.07 4.46
N GLY A 660 25.93 10.12 3.52
CA GLY A 660 26.50 10.24 2.17
C GLY A 660 25.57 10.99 1.21
N LEU A 661 26.09 11.46 0.07
CA LEU A 661 25.36 12.32 -0.88
C LEU A 661 23.98 11.76 -1.31
N GLY A 662 23.88 10.45 -1.54
CA GLY A 662 22.61 9.80 -1.90
C GLY A 662 21.58 9.72 -0.77
N GLY A 663 22.03 9.81 0.49
CA GLY A 663 21.15 9.91 1.67
C GLY A 663 20.86 11.36 2.09
N ALA A 664 21.66 12.33 1.64
CA ALA A 664 21.57 13.73 2.08
C ALA A 664 20.31 14.49 1.64
N GLY A 665 19.45 13.88 0.81
CA GLY A 665 18.22 14.50 0.32
C GLY A 665 18.45 15.73 -0.59
N VAL A 666 19.54 15.73 -1.36
CA VAL A 666 20.04 16.88 -2.14
C VAL A 666 18.96 17.51 -3.01
N THR A 667 18.66 18.78 -2.75
CA THR A 667 17.81 19.63 -3.59
C THR A 667 18.65 20.42 -4.61
N PRO A 668 18.04 20.93 -5.70
CA PRO A 668 18.69 21.93 -6.54
C PRO A 668 19.17 23.13 -5.71
N LYS A 669 20.31 23.70 -6.11
CA LYS A 669 20.83 24.94 -5.54
C LYS A 669 19.83 26.10 -5.69
N GLY A 670 19.81 27.02 -4.72
CA GLY A 670 18.79 28.08 -4.63
C GLY A 670 17.42 27.61 -4.14
N THR A 671 17.25 26.33 -3.77
CA THR A 671 16.02 25.83 -3.12
C THR A 671 16.12 26.01 -1.61
N TRP A 672 15.05 26.50 -0.96
CA TRP A 672 14.93 26.48 0.49
C TRP A 672 14.73 25.04 0.99
N ASN A 673 15.35 24.71 2.11
CA ASN A 673 15.25 23.40 2.75
C ASN A 673 14.83 23.56 4.20
N ASP A 674 13.71 22.94 4.57
CA ASP A 674 13.34 22.76 5.98
C ASP A 674 14.33 21.81 6.64
N TYR A 675 14.86 22.18 7.80
CA TYR A 675 15.83 21.39 8.56
C TYR A 675 15.40 21.35 10.02
N GLU A 676 15.24 20.14 10.56
CA GLU A 676 14.86 19.89 11.95
C GLU A 676 15.94 19.06 12.64
N ILE A 677 16.41 19.53 13.79
CA ILE A 677 17.41 18.88 14.62
C ILE A 677 16.78 18.65 15.99
N ARG A 678 16.46 17.40 16.30
CA ARG A 678 15.96 16.98 17.62
C ARG A 678 17.13 16.50 18.46
N VAL A 679 17.17 16.93 19.72
CA VAL A 679 18.13 16.47 20.72
C VAL A 679 17.35 16.10 21.98
N VAL A 680 17.42 14.84 22.39
CA VAL A 680 16.75 14.29 23.58
C VAL A 680 17.75 13.44 24.35
N ASP A 681 17.98 13.72 25.64
CA ASP A 681 19.07 13.21 26.46
C ASP A 681 20.47 13.37 25.82
N GLN A 682 20.89 12.41 24.99
CA GLN A 682 22.11 12.40 24.17
C GLN A 682 21.89 11.79 22.77
N HIS A 683 20.64 11.59 22.37
CA HIS A 683 20.21 11.14 21.05
C HIS A 683 19.93 12.34 20.15
N TYR A 684 20.40 12.28 18.90
CA TYR A 684 20.29 13.34 17.89
C TYR A 684 19.59 12.80 16.65
N SER A 685 18.40 13.32 16.32
CA SER A 685 17.65 12.95 15.11
C SER A 685 17.60 14.15 14.14
N VAL A 686 18.08 13.97 12.91
CA VAL A 686 18.25 15.05 11.92
C VAL A 686 17.33 14.81 10.72
N TYR A 687 16.49 15.79 10.38
CA TYR A 687 15.52 15.71 9.28
C TYR A 687 15.72 16.84 8.27
N ARG A 688 15.49 16.55 6.99
CA ARG A 688 15.44 17.52 5.88
C ARG A 688 14.13 17.37 5.12
N ASN A 689 13.41 18.48 4.93
CA ASN A 689 12.12 18.52 4.21
C ASN A 689 11.07 17.51 4.74
N GLY A 690 11.13 17.21 6.05
CA GLY A 690 10.30 16.22 6.74
C GLY A 690 10.86 14.79 6.76
N VAL A 691 11.85 14.47 5.94
CA VAL A 691 12.48 13.14 5.85
C VAL A 691 13.62 13.02 6.85
N LEU A 692 13.65 11.95 7.62
CA LEU A 692 14.77 11.61 8.52
C LEU A 692 16.02 11.28 7.69
N LEU A 693 17.11 12.00 7.95
CA LEU A 693 18.40 11.77 7.30
C LEU A 693 19.37 10.97 8.18
N ASN A 694 19.34 11.17 9.50
CA ASN A 694 20.29 10.54 10.43
C ASN A 694 19.75 10.43 11.86
N GLU A 695 20.18 9.40 12.59
CA GLU A 695 19.93 9.20 14.03
C GLU A 695 21.25 8.79 14.70
N PHE A 696 21.69 9.55 15.71
CA PHE A 696 23.01 9.40 16.33
C PHE A 696 22.94 9.45 17.86
N ASP A 697 23.48 8.43 18.52
CA ASP A 697 23.66 8.39 19.98
C ASP A 697 25.07 8.85 20.36
N ASN A 698 25.15 9.98 21.08
CA ASN A 698 26.39 10.60 21.57
C ASN A 698 26.96 9.85 22.79
N ASN A 699 27.40 8.62 22.57
CA ASN A 699 28.00 7.73 23.57
C ASN A 699 29.41 8.18 23.96
N GLY A 700 29.92 7.70 25.10
CA GLY A 700 31.31 7.97 25.50
C GLY A 700 32.34 7.23 24.63
N GLY A 701 33.53 7.80 24.46
CA GLY A 701 34.65 7.15 23.79
C GLY A 701 34.59 7.05 22.26
N GLN A 702 33.65 7.72 21.57
CA GLN A 702 33.67 7.79 20.11
C GLN A 702 34.68 8.86 19.67
N ALA A 703 35.61 8.48 18.80
CA ALA A 703 36.63 9.37 18.24
C ALA A 703 36.11 10.14 17.01
N PHE A 704 36.69 11.31 16.76
CA PHE A 704 36.44 12.10 15.55
C PHE A 704 37.15 11.47 14.35
N GLU A 705 36.45 11.29 13.22
CA GLU A 705 36.96 10.76 11.96
C GLU A 705 36.83 11.82 10.82
N PRO A 706 37.85 12.06 9.98
CA PRO A 706 39.22 11.55 10.08
C PRO A 706 39.95 12.09 11.33
N PRO A 707 40.89 11.34 11.94
CA PRO A 707 41.42 11.64 13.26
C PRO A 707 42.05 13.04 13.41
N ARG A 708 41.48 13.84 14.33
CA ARG A 708 41.98 15.15 14.74
C ARG A 708 42.70 15.03 16.08
N GLY A 709 44.00 15.35 16.11
CA GLY A 709 44.86 15.13 17.29
C GLY A 709 44.60 16.08 18.47
N ASP A 710 43.79 17.12 18.29
CA ASP A 710 43.39 18.11 19.29
C ASP A 710 41.85 18.19 19.48
N ASP A 711 41.13 17.13 19.08
CA ASP A 711 39.68 16.99 19.24
C ASP A 711 39.36 16.03 20.40
N PRO A 712 38.42 16.38 21.31
CA PRO A 712 38.12 15.58 22.51
C PRO A 712 37.16 14.40 22.25
N GLY A 713 36.78 14.13 20.99
CA GLY A 713 35.76 13.14 20.66
C GLY A 713 34.38 13.49 21.24
N THR A 714 33.53 12.47 21.42
CA THR A 714 32.23 12.64 22.06
C THR A 714 32.32 12.88 23.57
N ASP A 715 33.39 12.44 24.24
CA ASP A 715 33.55 12.65 25.68
C ASP A 715 33.57 14.14 26.06
N GLY A 716 34.13 15.00 25.20
CA GLY A 716 34.07 16.47 25.32
C GLY A 716 32.81 17.14 24.78
N ARG A 717 31.78 16.39 24.37
CA ARG A 717 30.55 16.92 23.73
C ARG A 717 29.23 16.49 24.40
N ARG A 718 29.28 15.69 25.48
CA ARG A 718 28.09 15.19 26.20
C ARG A 718 27.55 16.20 27.23
N PHE A 719 27.29 17.42 26.80
CA PHE A 719 26.64 18.41 27.65
C PHE A 719 25.15 18.09 27.81
N ALA A 720 24.61 18.26 29.02
CA ALA A 720 23.17 18.13 29.31
C ALA A 720 22.35 19.32 28.77
N SER A 721 23.01 20.46 28.55
CA SER A 721 22.46 21.63 27.87
C SER A 721 23.57 22.46 27.25
N GLY A 722 23.28 23.18 26.16
CA GLY A 722 24.25 24.09 25.55
C GLY A 722 23.64 25.05 24.54
N HIS A 723 24.49 25.76 23.81
CA HIS A 723 24.11 26.81 22.87
C HIS A 723 23.86 26.27 21.45
N ILE A 724 23.39 27.19 20.59
CA ILE A 724 23.06 26.95 19.18
C ILE A 724 23.77 28.00 18.33
N GLY A 725 24.25 27.61 17.15
CA GLY A 725 24.96 28.51 16.24
C GLY A 725 24.92 28.08 14.77
N LEU A 726 25.25 29.03 13.89
CA LEU A 726 25.31 28.86 12.44
C LEU A 726 26.72 29.19 11.96
N GLN A 727 27.36 28.26 11.26
CA GLN A 727 28.72 28.44 10.77
C GLN A 727 28.78 29.40 9.57
N VAL A 728 29.80 30.26 9.54
CA VAL A 728 30.32 30.84 8.30
C VAL A 728 31.60 30.08 7.96
N HIS A 729 31.65 29.38 6.83
CA HIS A 729 32.85 28.64 6.43
C HIS A 729 33.83 29.49 5.60
N GLY A 730 33.31 30.25 4.62
CA GLY A 730 34.13 31.08 3.74
C GLY A 730 33.31 31.92 2.75
N THR A 731 33.97 32.84 2.03
CA THR A 731 33.31 33.78 1.09
C THR A 731 32.76 33.14 -0.18
N THR A 732 33.16 31.91 -0.49
CA THR A 732 32.59 31.05 -1.55
C THR A 732 31.50 30.12 -1.04
N ASP A 733 31.33 30.03 0.27
CA ASP A 733 30.48 29.05 0.94
C ASP A 733 29.21 29.77 1.43
N VAL A 734 28.55 30.43 0.48
CA VAL A 734 27.44 31.35 0.76
C VAL A 734 26.16 30.58 1.03
N VAL A 735 25.64 30.74 2.24
CA VAL A 735 24.43 30.08 2.72
C VAL A 735 23.49 31.14 3.31
N SER A 736 22.20 30.99 3.03
CA SER A 736 21.15 31.81 3.65
C SER A 736 20.33 30.99 4.63
N TYR A 737 19.92 31.60 5.74
CA TYR A 737 19.04 31.01 6.74
C TYR A 737 17.83 31.90 7.00
N ARG A 738 16.66 31.30 7.27
CA ARG A 738 15.46 32.00 7.76
C ARG A 738 14.65 31.15 8.74
N ASP A 739 13.71 31.80 9.41
CA ASP A 739 12.70 31.19 10.29
C ASP A 739 13.25 30.23 11.37
N ILE A 740 14.35 30.65 12.01
CA ILE A 740 15.08 29.85 13.01
C ILE A 740 14.31 29.88 14.32
N ARG A 741 13.83 28.72 14.76
CA ARG A 741 12.85 28.57 15.85
C ARG A 741 13.07 27.28 16.63
N ILE A 742 12.80 27.32 17.93
CA ILE A 742 13.06 26.20 18.84
C ILE A 742 11.84 25.87 19.69
N LYS A 743 11.66 24.59 19.96
CA LYS A 743 10.76 24.07 20.98
C LYS A 743 11.58 23.25 21.98
N GLU A 744 11.47 23.57 23.26
CA GLU A 744 11.97 22.70 24.34
C GLU A 744 10.99 21.52 24.52
N LEU A 745 11.51 20.32 24.84
CA LEU A 745 10.78 19.05 24.81
C LEU A 745 10.45 18.48 26.20
#